data_AF-A0A484FTM8-F1
#
_entry.id   AF-A0A484FTM8-F1
#
_cell.length_a   1.000
_cell.length_b   1.000
_cell.length_c   1.000
_cell.angle_alpha   90.00
_cell.angle_beta   90.00
_cell.angle_gamma   90.00
#
_symmetry.space_group_name_H-M   'P 1'
#
loop_
_entity.id
_entity.type
_entity.pdbx_description
1 polymer ?
#
loop_
_entity_poly.entity_id
_entity_poly.type
_entity_poly.pdbx_seq_one_letter_code
_entity_poly.pdbx_strand_id
1 'polypeptide(L)'
;MDPEKTTQQHTHAHIGEDLRSIAPEPDYGNYSYDYPLPLKAESAAHDGAAGLGNDLIPSVSNAVANTSNNDNNGNGDFIKRVPSAAGTHASAAAEEETYPEGGLRAWSVVLGSWLALFSALGIMNSIAVFQTYVATHQLEGYSEGTIGWIFSVYTFLCFFGGIYIGPVFDRWGPRWLVLPGTVCLVIGVMLLSICTQYWHFMLAFGILCGLGSSLVFTPSIAAVGHWFKRRRGLATGIASSGGSIGGIVFPLIMQSLFPRIGWGWTIRTVGFICCLLCGASNFLIRSRLPPARNASPHPDPRIFRSAAFSLTTAGIFLMEFALFIPLTYVSSYMLSEGFSESFAYSILPILNAGSVVGRIVPGWWADVAGPFNSNMVAIVLSVIACLAVWLPAGSTTAGVVVFAVLFGFASGNNISISPVCVGRLCKTQHYGRYYSTTYTCVSVACLVGIPIGGEIITASGGRYWGLIIFTGVVYVLALLALLAAKLCRVWRLLYEIANETAIVDSNIVNIWIRTSDLLSGISRLSARPPCRQHLTPPSPPPSLHQQPNMSVPKQTAEHQEDAYFSSQPPPRNLDAHVSAARAFIAHHSTVPSRRIVLVTSGGTTVPLEKQTVRFIDNFSAGTRGATSAEYFLEAGYAVIFLHRQFSLQPYSRHYSHATDCFLDFLAFDDGQDGGDGSATVVANPEHQDKMRQVLLKYKAARRDKMLLMLPFTTITDYLFELRAIAGLLRPLGPSALLYLAAAVSDFFLPQDRMAEHKIQSTNATDSFRGNGNDSGNGSSGSNNNPEDEETFDNFDSSPRIPRSKRLVIDLDPVPKFLQNLVDGWAPQGMVVSFKLETDPAILVHKAKYSLERYQHHLVIGNLLSTRKWEVVFVAPGRSDKWVRVPSAQKKSSSEEGDDKPLDPSALPEGEPDVEIESLIIPAVQDLHSRHIEALQQ
;
A
#
# COMPACT_ATOMS: atom_id res chain seq x y z
N MET A 1 68.71 -36.71 -17.40
CA MET A 1 70.08 -36.38 -16.99
C MET A 1 70.11 -34.91 -16.69
N ASP A 2 70.21 -34.56 -15.41
CA ASP A 2 70.79 -33.29 -14.95
C ASP A 2 72.33 -33.38 -15.10
N PRO A 3 73.12 -32.27 -15.17
CA PRO A 3 73.16 -31.27 -14.08
C PRO A 3 73.50 -29.79 -14.41
N GLU A 4 73.25 -28.93 -13.41
CA GLU A 4 74.02 -27.76 -12.87
C GLU A 4 74.89 -26.86 -13.78
N LYS A 5 74.72 -25.52 -13.83
CA LYS A 5 74.88 -24.40 -12.84
C LYS A 5 76.31 -23.85 -12.65
N THR A 6 76.48 -22.52 -12.85
CA THR A 6 77.50 -21.56 -12.31
C THR A 6 77.40 -20.22 -13.12
N THR A 7 77.89 -19.02 -12.74
CA THR A 7 78.06 -18.34 -11.43
C THR A 7 78.22 -16.79 -11.60
N GLN A 8 77.56 -16.03 -10.71
CA GLN A 8 77.78 -14.64 -10.19
C GLN A 8 78.71 -13.58 -10.88
N GLN A 9 78.32 -12.28 -10.88
CA GLN A 9 78.75 -11.26 -9.87
C GLN A 9 78.15 -9.82 -10.10
N HIS A 10 78.21 -8.97 -9.05
CA HIS A 10 77.68 -7.57 -8.93
C HIS A 10 78.62 -6.50 -9.57
N THR A 11 78.47 -5.15 -9.58
CA THR A 11 78.04 -4.19 -8.51
C THR A 11 77.92 -2.69 -8.99
N HIS A 12 76.81 -1.98 -8.64
CA HIS A 12 76.63 -0.57 -8.17
C HIS A 12 76.97 0.77 -8.91
N ALA A 13 76.17 1.81 -8.52
CA ALA A 13 76.44 3.28 -8.38
C ALA A 13 76.34 4.23 -9.61
N HIS A 14 75.91 5.53 -9.54
CA HIS A 14 75.28 6.39 -8.50
C HIS A 14 74.78 7.77 -9.10
N ILE A 15 73.74 8.40 -8.51
CA ILE A 15 73.47 9.89 -8.32
C ILE A 15 73.37 10.81 -9.58
N GLY A 16 72.58 11.91 -9.69
CA GLY A 16 71.61 12.67 -8.86
C GLY A 16 70.93 13.76 -9.75
N GLU A 17 69.67 14.18 -9.53
CA GLU A 17 69.17 15.37 -8.76
C GLU A 17 69.24 16.77 -9.42
N ASP A 18 68.28 17.65 -9.04
CA ASP A 18 68.05 19.08 -9.39
C ASP A 18 67.55 19.46 -10.82
N LEU A 19 66.65 20.46 -11.04
CA LEU A 19 65.98 21.44 -10.16
C LEU A 19 64.60 21.93 -10.71
N ARG A 20 63.89 22.79 -9.95
CA ARG A 20 62.45 23.17 -10.04
C ARG A 20 62.11 24.39 -10.94
N SER A 21 60.85 24.55 -11.36
CA SER A 21 59.89 25.62 -10.90
C SER A 21 58.77 26.05 -11.90
N ILE A 22 57.72 26.75 -11.37
CA ILE A 22 56.58 27.44 -12.04
C ILE A 22 55.44 26.51 -12.53
N ALA A 23 54.14 26.67 -12.22
CA ALA A 23 53.33 27.44 -11.23
C ALA A 23 51.91 26.77 -11.13
N PRO A 24 50.96 27.20 -10.26
CA PRO A 24 50.12 26.28 -9.48
C PRO A 24 48.97 25.59 -10.22
N GLU A 25 48.64 24.36 -9.78
CA GLU A 25 47.36 23.72 -10.07
C GLU A 25 46.20 24.44 -9.36
N PRO A 26 45.00 24.56 -9.97
CA PRO A 26 43.81 25.02 -9.28
C PRO A 26 43.29 23.93 -8.34
N ASP A 27 43.28 24.26 -7.05
CA ASP A 27 42.82 23.40 -5.96
C ASP A 27 41.30 23.12 -6.07
N TYR A 28 40.94 22.07 -6.80
CA TYR A 28 39.57 21.53 -6.83
C TYR A 28 39.31 20.72 -5.57
N GLY A 29 39.07 21.43 -4.48
CA GLY A 29 38.82 20.88 -3.16
C GLY A 29 37.74 19.79 -3.14
N ASN A 30 37.91 18.86 -2.21
CA ASN A 30 36.99 17.76 -1.94
C ASN A 30 35.52 18.21 -1.87
N TYR A 31 34.71 17.81 -2.86
CA TYR A 31 33.27 17.68 -2.65
C TYR A 31 32.98 16.41 -1.84
N SER A 32 33.40 16.46 -0.57
CA SER A 32 32.89 15.58 0.48
C SER A 32 31.39 15.90 0.66
N TYR A 33 30.54 14.88 0.61
CA TYR A 33 29.15 15.01 1.04
C TYR A 33 29.09 14.90 2.57
N ASP A 34 29.60 15.92 3.26
CA ASP A 34 29.47 16.04 4.71
C ASP A 34 28.04 16.41 5.07
N TYR A 35 27.35 15.48 5.75
CA TYR A 35 26.04 15.73 6.35
C TYR A 35 26.20 16.66 7.56
N PRO A 36 25.55 17.84 7.58
CA PRO A 36 25.50 18.65 8.79
C PRO A 36 24.55 18.01 9.81
N LEU A 37 25.12 17.47 10.88
CA LEU A 37 24.39 17.26 12.13
C LEU A 37 23.87 18.63 12.64
N PRO A 38 22.62 18.73 13.13
CA PRO A 38 22.10 20.00 13.64
C PRO A 38 22.79 20.36 14.96
N LEU A 39 23.67 21.36 14.93
CA LEU A 39 24.25 21.96 16.12
C LEU A 39 23.39 23.12 16.66
N LYS A 40 23.32 23.12 17.99
CA LYS A 40 22.68 24.06 18.92
C LYS A 40 22.59 25.53 18.49
N ALA A 41 21.49 26.16 18.92
CA ALA A 41 21.46 27.58 19.25
C ALA A 41 21.20 27.77 20.75
N GLU A 42 22.21 28.24 21.48
CA GLU A 42 22.10 29.06 22.69
C GLU A 42 22.33 30.52 22.22
N SER A 43 21.89 31.60 22.87
CA SER A 43 21.45 31.82 24.25
C SER A 43 20.51 33.04 24.38
N ALA A 44 19.70 33.07 25.43
CA ALA A 44 19.35 34.32 26.12
C ALA A 44 19.26 34.02 27.62
N ALA A 45 19.92 34.84 28.45
CA ALA A 45 20.14 34.55 29.87
C ALA A 45 18.98 35.01 30.76
N HIS A 46 18.83 34.34 31.92
CA HIS A 46 18.58 35.03 33.18
C HIS A 46 19.01 34.19 34.39
N ASP A 47 19.20 34.89 35.50
CA ASP A 47 20.00 34.50 36.67
C ASP A 47 19.29 33.56 37.65
N GLY A 48 20.07 32.84 38.47
CA GLY A 48 19.55 32.05 39.59
C GLY A 48 20.57 31.07 40.16
N ALA A 49 21.34 31.49 41.16
CA ALA A 49 22.43 30.72 41.76
C ALA A 49 21.99 29.81 42.94
N ALA A 50 22.97 29.03 43.44
CA ALA A 50 22.94 28.07 44.54
C ALA A 50 22.28 26.70 44.23
N GLY A 51 22.83 25.56 44.67
CA GLY A 51 24.05 25.33 45.46
C GLY A 51 23.91 24.04 46.29
N LEU A 52 25.05 23.38 46.58
CA LEU A 52 25.18 22.05 47.23
C LEU A 52 24.78 20.86 46.29
N GLY A 53 25.54 19.77 46.19
CA GLY A 53 26.86 19.46 46.73
C GLY A 53 27.00 17.96 47.06
N ASN A 54 27.99 17.29 46.46
CA ASN A 54 28.46 15.92 46.75
C ASN A 54 27.43 14.77 46.57
N ASP A 55 27.77 13.54 46.17
CA ASP A 55 29.07 12.85 46.20
C ASP A 55 29.24 11.78 45.08
N LEU A 56 30.51 11.44 44.81
CA LEU A 56 31.05 10.18 44.25
C LEU A 56 30.95 9.81 42.74
N ILE A 57 32.05 9.19 42.31
CA ILE A 57 32.56 8.77 40.98
C ILE A 57 32.83 7.21 41.09
N PRO A 58 33.34 6.38 40.13
CA PRO A 58 33.71 6.51 38.70
C PRO A 58 33.35 5.31 37.75
N SER A 59 33.76 5.43 36.47
CA SER A 59 34.27 4.39 35.52
C SER A 59 33.45 3.11 35.18
N VAL A 60 33.18 2.67 33.94
CA VAL A 60 33.91 2.58 32.63
C VAL A 60 34.55 1.19 32.34
N SER A 61 34.23 0.65 31.14
CA SER A 61 34.92 -0.39 30.32
C SER A 61 34.74 -1.92 30.53
N ASN A 62 34.26 -2.55 29.45
CA ASN A 62 34.69 -3.78 28.75
C ASN A 62 35.20 -5.05 29.49
N ALA A 63 34.65 -6.24 29.12
CA ALA A 63 35.34 -7.28 28.31
C ALA A 63 34.80 -8.73 28.48
N VAL A 64 35.03 -9.50 27.40
CA VAL A 64 34.87 -10.94 27.12
C VAL A 64 35.38 -11.93 28.20
N ALA A 65 34.65 -13.04 28.45
CA ALA A 65 35.18 -14.44 28.50
C ALA A 65 34.14 -15.49 28.99
N ASN A 66 34.33 -16.77 28.59
CA ASN A 66 33.51 -17.95 28.95
C ASN A 66 33.87 -18.55 30.32
N THR A 67 32.90 -19.15 31.05
CA THR A 67 32.85 -20.59 31.46
C THR A 67 31.66 -20.89 32.40
N SER A 68 31.46 -22.16 32.79
CA SER A 68 30.18 -22.80 33.18
C SER A 68 30.06 -23.30 34.64
N ASN A 69 28.84 -23.22 35.21
CA ASN A 69 28.30 -23.89 36.43
C ASN A 69 29.02 -23.60 37.78
N ASN A 70 28.40 -23.60 38.97
CA ASN A 70 27.09 -24.08 39.43
C ASN A 70 26.57 -23.28 40.67
N ASP A 71 25.31 -23.50 41.04
CA ASP A 71 24.68 -23.35 42.39
C ASP A 71 24.23 -21.99 43.02
N ASN A 72 22.96 -22.04 43.45
CA ASN A 72 22.29 -21.41 44.61
C ASN A 72 21.74 -19.95 44.63
N ASN A 73 20.38 -19.93 44.68
CA ASN A 73 19.49 -19.09 45.50
C ASN A 73 19.48 -17.54 45.43
N GLY A 74 18.29 -17.02 45.08
CA GLY A 74 17.57 -16.14 46.03
C GLY A 74 17.34 -14.66 45.64
N ASN A 75 16.21 -14.39 44.99
CA ASN A 75 15.36 -13.17 44.99
C ASN A 75 15.89 -11.86 45.64
N GLY A 76 15.70 -10.72 44.95
CA GLY A 76 15.90 -9.40 45.59
C GLY A 76 15.59 -8.11 44.81
N ASP A 77 14.57 -8.13 43.95
CA ASP A 77 13.90 -7.00 43.26
C ASP A 77 14.12 -5.53 43.71
N PHE A 78 14.30 -4.64 42.71
CA PHE A 78 13.38 -3.52 42.33
C PHE A 78 13.83 -2.02 42.27
N ILE A 79 13.70 -1.46 41.03
CA ILE A 79 13.01 -0.18 40.68
C ILE A 79 13.82 1.16 40.87
N LYS A 80 13.92 2.11 39.91
CA LYS A 80 12.84 2.77 39.11
C LYS A 80 13.30 3.63 37.88
N ARG A 81 12.63 3.46 36.72
CA ARG A 81 12.22 4.48 35.68
C ARG A 81 13.27 5.32 34.87
N VAL A 82 13.09 5.85 33.63
CA VAL A 82 12.20 5.70 32.41
C VAL A 82 12.21 7.06 31.60
N PRO A 83 11.95 7.21 30.26
CA PRO A 83 12.18 6.42 29.02
C PRO A 83 12.56 7.28 27.74
N SER A 84 12.31 6.75 26.50
CA SER A 84 11.94 7.46 25.23
C SER A 84 13.05 7.86 24.20
N ALA A 85 12.84 7.95 22.86
CA ALA A 85 12.09 7.14 21.86
C ALA A 85 12.34 7.64 20.40
N ALA A 86 12.19 6.75 19.39
CA ALA A 86 11.99 7.01 17.94
C ALA A 86 13.20 7.59 17.14
N GLY A 87 13.27 7.47 15.80
CA GLY A 87 12.26 6.97 14.83
C GLY A 87 12.84 6.44 13.51
N THR A 88 11.97 6.01 12.60
CA THR A 88 12.27 5.16 11.43
C THR A 88 11.74 5.78 10.13
N HIS A 89 12.47 5.66 9.01
CA HIS A 89 12.01 6.06 7.68
C HIS A 89 10.92 5.12 7.12
N ALA A 90 10.07 5.66 6.23
CA ALA A 90 9.15 4.90 5.37
C ALA A 90 9.12 5.54 3.97
N SER A 91 8.88 4.72 2.94
CA SER A 91 8.88 5.09 1.52
C SER A 91 7.46 5.04 0.93
N ALA A 92 7.27 5.64 -0.25
CA ALA A 92 6.01 5.60 -1.01
C ALA A 92 6.24 5.38 -2.52
N ALA A 93 6.66 4.17 -2.88
CA ALA A 93 6.31 3.53 -4.16
C ALA A 93 5.19 2.52 -3.87
N ALA A 94 4.07 2.59 -4.61
CA ALA A 94 2.74 2.54 -3.98
C ALA A 94 2.69 3.56 -2.80
N GLU A 95 1.84 3.38 -1.80
CA GLU A 95 2.45 3.38 -0.47
C GLU A 95 2.77 1.91 -0.25
N GLU A 96 4.06 1.54 -0.33
CA GLU A 96 4.54 0.47 0.52
C GLU A 96 4.27 0.95 1.94
N GLU A 97 3.07 0.67 2.43
CA GLU A 97 2.77 0.65 3.85
C GLU A 97 3.84 -0.26 4.44
N THR A 98 4.95 0.32 4.93
CA THR A 98 6.07 -0.48 5.44
C THR A 98 5.52 -1.27 6.60
N TYR A 99 5.54 -2.59 6.61
CA TYR A 99 5.05 -3.32 7.78
C TYR A 99 6.20 -3.51 8.76
N PRO A 100 5.99 -3.32 10.08
CA PRO A 100 7.03 -3.62 11.06
C PRO A 100 7.44 -5.10 11.04
N GLU A 101 6.52 -5.98 10.59
CA GLU A 101 6.68 -7.45 10.49
C GLU A 101 7.21 -8.12 11.79
N GLY A 102 7.13 -7.40 12.91
CA GLY A 102 7.74 -7.76 14.18
C GLY A 102 8.06 -6.55 15.07
N GLY A 103 8.97 -6.75 16.01
CA GLY A 103 9.30 -5.81 17.09
C GLY A 103 8.29 -5.83 18.24
N LEU A 104 8.72 -5.37 19.43
CA LEU A 104 7.93 -5.44 20.67
C LEU A 104 6.53 -4.80 20.54
N ARG A 105 6.39 -3.73 19.75
CA ARG A 105 5.08 -3.08 19.52
C ARG A 105 4.11 -3.97 18.74
N ALA A 106 4.54 -4.55 17.62
CA ALA A 106 3.68 -5.44 16.81
C ALA A 106 3.30 -6.70 17.59
N TRP A 107 4.28 -7.34 18.25
CA TRP A 107 4.03 -8.52 19.07
C TRP A 107 3.20 -8.22 20.33
N SER A 108 3.29 -7.01 20.90
CA SER A 108 2.37 -6.60 21.98
C SER A 108 0.92 -6.50 21.51
N VAL A 109 0.67 -6.12 20.24
CA VAL A 109 -0.68 -6.11 19.66
C VAL A 109 -1.17 -7.53 19.40
N VAL A 110 -0.30 -8.46 18.96
CA VAL A 110 -0.63 -9.89 18.85
C VAL A 110 -0.97 -10.47 20.22
N LEU A 111 -0.19 -10.18 21.27
CA LEU A 111 -0.49 -10.60 22.64
C LEU A 111 -1.78 -9.98 23.18
N GLY A 112 -2.01 -8.69 22.95
CA GLY A 112 -3.26 -8.02 23.33
C GLY A 112 -4.47 -8.65 22.63
N SER A 113 -4.35 -8.96 21.35
CA SER A 113 -5.38 -9.65 20.58
C SER A 113 -5.56 -11.10 21.04
N TRP A 114 -4.49 -11.80 21.44
CA TRP A 114 -4.54 -13.14 22.02
C TRP A 114 -5.33 -13.16 23.33
N LEU A 115 -5.06 -12.22 24.23
CA LEU A 115 -5.75 -12.08 25.52
C LEU A 115 -7.24 -11.75 25.33
N ALA A 116 -7.55 -10.86 24.39
CA ALA A 116 -8.92 -10.49 24.02
C ALA A 116 -9.70 -11.66 23.39
N LEU A 117 -9.07 -12.40 22.48
CA LEU A 117 -9.66 -13.55 21.80
C LEU A 117 -9.76 -14.77 22.75
N PHE A 118 -8.81 -14.95 23.68
CA PHE A 118 -8.95 -15.94 24.76
C PHE A 118 -10.25 -15.74 25.52
N SER A 119 -10.60 -14.51 25.86
CA SER A 119 -11.87 -14.21 26.55
C SER A 119 -13.09 -14.33 25.63
N ALA A 120 -13.15 -13.55 24.55
CA ALA A 120 -14.35 -13.48 23.70
C ALA A 120 -14.56 -14.78 22.88
N LEU A 121 -13.54 -15.21 22.12
CA LEU A 121 -13.63 -16.43 21.31
C LEU A 121 -13.54 -17.70 22.17
N GLY A 122 -12.89 -17.65 23.34
CA GLY A 122 -12.90 -18.77 24.29
C GLY A 122 -14.28 -19.04 24.91
N ILE A 123 -15.04 -17.99 25.27
CA ILE A 123 -16.44 -18.15 25.71
C ILE A 123 -17.28 -18.75 24.58
N MET A 124 -17.14 -18.26 23.35
CA MET A 124 -17.83 -18.81 22.18
C MET A 124 -17.49 -20.28 21.94
N ASN A 125 -16.21 -20.66 22.02
CA ASN A 125 -15.75 -22.04 21.94
C ASN A 125 -16.20 -22.92 23.14
N SER A 126 -16.82 -22.35 24.17
CA SER A 126 -17.29 -23.03 25.38
C SER A 126 -18.82 -23.06 25.51
N ILE A 127 -19.55 -22.56 24.51
CA ILE A 127 -21.04 -22.47 24.49
C ILE A 127 -21.71 -23.76 24.94
N ALA A 128 -21.27 -24.91 24.44
CA ALA A 128 -21.88 -26.21 24.75
C ALA A 128 -21.96 -26.48 26.27
N VAL A 129 -20.91 -26.15 27.03
CA VAL A 129 -20.90 -26.36 28.49
C VAL A 129 -21.89 -25.44 29.20
N PHE A 130 -21.98 -24.17 28.79
CA PHE A 130 -22.99 -23.26 29.32
C PHE A 130 -24.41 -23.73 28.99
N GLN A 131 -24.64 -24.17 27.75
CA GLN A 131 -25.95 -24.64 27.29
C GLN A 131 -26.39 -25.90 28.05
N THR A 132 -25.54 -26.94 28.10
CA THR A 132 -25.85 -28.19 28.81
C THR A 132 -26.07 -27.96 30.31
N TYR A 133 -25.25 -27.13 30.96
CA TYR A 133 -25.44 -26.84 32.39
C TYR A 133 -26.76 -26.11 32.64
N VAL A 134 -27.04 -25.04 31.89
CA VAL A 134 -28.26 -24.24 32.06
C VAL A 134 -29.52 -25.05 31.75
N ALA A 135 -29.47 -25.94 30.75
CA ALA A 135 -30.57 -26.83 30.40
C ALA A 135 -30.84 -27.94 31.43
N THR A 136 -29.86 -28.33 32.22
CA THR A 136 -30.01 -29.36 33.27
C THR A 136 -30.24 -28.78 34.68
N HIS A 137 -30.23 -27.44 34.83
CA HIS A 137 -30.32 -26.78 36.13
C HIS A 137 -31.31 -25.61 36.11
N GLN A 138 -30.91 -24.41 35.67
CA GLN A 138 -31.75 -23.22 35.81
C GLN A 138 -32.95 -23.18 34.86
N LEU A 139 -32.87 -23.86 33.70
CA LEU A 139 -33.91 -23.88 32.67
C LEU A 139 -34.41 -25.30 32.35
N GLU A 140 -34.35 -26.23 33.31
CA GLU A 140 -34.79 -27.64 33.16
C GLU A 140 -36.20 -27.80 32.55
N GLY A 141 -37.11 -26.84 32.81
CA GLY A 141 -38.47 -26.82 32.25
C GLY A 141 -38.60 -26.31 30.80
N TYR A 142 -37.50 -25.95 30.11
CA TYR A 142 -37.51 -25.45 28.74
C TYR A 142 -36.92 -26.48 27.77
N SER A 143 -37.45 -26.53 26.54
CA SER A 143 -36.89 -27.39 25.49
C SER A 143 -35.50 -26.94 25.04
N GLU A 144 -34.61 -27.88 24.69
CA GLU A 144 -33.26 -27.56 24.25
C GLU A 144 -33.22 -26.56 23.08
N GLY A 145 -34.14 -26.68 22.12
CA GLY A 145 -34.28 -25.73 21.02
C GLY A 145 -34.66 -24.31 21.47
N THR A 146 -35.42 -24.16 22.56
CA THR A 146 -35.71 -22.85 23.14
C THR A 146 -34.47 -22.27 23.81
N ILE A 147 -33.75 -23.08 24.58
CA ILE A 147 -32.51 -22.66 25.26
C ILE A 147 -31.42 -22.31 24.25
N GLY A 148 -31.30 -23.07 23.16
CA GLY A 148 -30.36 -22.86 22.06
C GLY A 148 -30.47 -21.48 21.40
N TRP A 149 -31.65 -20.83 21.43
CA TRP A 149 -31.78 -19.45 20.93
C TRP A 149 -30.91 -18.45 21.69
N ILE A 150 -30.68 -18.62 22.99
CA ILE A 150 -29.82 -17.72 23.78
C ILE A 150 -28.40 -17.73 23.21
N PHE A 151 -27.87 -18.93 22.95
CA PHE A 151 -26.50 -19.16 22.48
C PHE A 151 -26.34 -18.87 20.98
N SER A 152 -27.40 -19.10 20.19
CA SER A 152 -27.45 -18.74 18.77
C SER A 152 -27.50 -17.21 18.59
N VAL A 153 -28.27 -16.49 19.41
CA VAL A 153 -28.30 -15.00 19.41
C VAL A 153 -26.94 -14.43 19.83
N TYR A 154 -26.29 -15.01 20.85
CA TYR A 154 -24.92 -14.64 21.21
C TYR A 154 -23.96 -14.76 20.02
N THR A 155 -23.94 -15.92 19.36
CA THR A 155 -23.04 -16.19 18.23
C THR A 155 -23.36 -15.30 17.01
N PHE A 156 -24.65 -15.10 16.73
CA PHE A 156 -25.11 -14.17 15.69
C PHE A 156 -24.62 -12.74 15.97
N LEU A 157 -24.81 -12.21 17.19
CA LEU A 157 -24.42 -10.84 17.53
C LEU A 157 -22.90 -10.64 17.56
N CYS A 158 -22.12 -11.67 17.94
CA CYS A 158 -20.65 -11.64 17.85
C CYS A 158 -20.17 -11.25 16.45
N PHE A 159 -20.81 -11.75 15.39
CA PHE A 159 -20.43 -11.48 14.01
C PHE A 159 -21.24 -10.35 13.35
N PHE A 160 -22.55 -10.28 13.58
CA PHE A 160 -23.45 -9.30 12.96
C PHE A 160 -23.15 -7.86 13.40
N GLY A 161 -22.76 -7.65 14.67
CA GLY A 161 -22.30 -6.34 15.15
C GLY A 161 -21.11 -5.78 14.36
N GLY A 162 -20.35 -6.67 13.73
CA GLY A 162 -19.24 -6.36 12.82
C GLY A 162 -19.60 -5.29 11.79
N ILE A 163 -20.82 -5.29 11.25
CA ILE A 163 -21.25 -4.44 10.13
C ILE A 163 -20.93 -2.94 10.31
N TYR A 164 -21.06 -2.43 11.55
CA TYR A 164 -20.64 -1.07 11.92
C TYR A 164 -19.27 -1.02 12.61
N ILE A 165 -18.92 -2.04 13.40
CA ILE A 165 -17.65 -2.10 14.15
C ILE A 165 -16.44 -2.06 13.20
N GLY A 166 -16.53 -2.67 12.02
CA GLY A 166 -15.47 -2.66 10.99
C GLY A 166 -15.20 -1.27 10.40
N PRO A 167 -16.20 -0.61 9.78
CA PRO A 167 -16.07 0.78 9.34
C PRO A 167 -15.64 1.76 10.45
N VAL A 168 -16.13 1.57 11.67
CA VAL A 168 -15.74 2.40 12.82
C VAL A 168 -14.30 2.13 13.25
N PHE A 169 -13.84 0.88 13.21
CA PHE A 169 -12.44 0.50 13.47
C PHE A 169 -11.50 1.14 12.44
N ASP A 170 -11.84 1.09 11.15
CA ASP A 170 -11.03 1.71 10.08
C ASP A 170 -10.94 3.24 10.25
N ARG A 171 -11.95 3.87 10.87
CA ARG A 171 -12.02 5.33 11.08
C ARG A 171 -11.43 5.82 12.40
N TRP A 172 -11.63 5.12 13.52
CA TRP A 172 -11.22 5.59 14.86
C TRP A 172 -10.27 4.64 15.60
N GLY A 173 -9.93 3.50 14.99
CA GLY A 173 -9.05 2.48 15.55
C GLY A 173 -9.72 1.61 16.64
N PRO A 174 -8.98 0.65 17.21
CA PRO A 174 -9.55 -0.38 18.09
C PRO A 174 -9.97 0.13 19.47
N ARG A 175 -9.30 1.14 20.03
CA ARG A 175 -9.43 1.50 21.46
C ARG A 175 -10.85 1.87 21.88
N TRP A 176 -11.54 2.65 21.04
CA TRP A 176 -12.92 3.08 21.28
C TRP A 176 -13.96 1.98 21.10
N LEU A 177 -13.55 0.79 20.65
CA LEU A 177 -14.40 -0.39 20.46
C LEU A 177 -14.10 -1.45 21.53
N VAL A 178 -12.81 -1.78 21.72
CA VAL A 178 -12.36 -2.81 22.68
C VAL A 178 -12.71 -2.42 24.12
N LEU A 179 -12.66 -1.13 24.49
CA LEU A 179 -12.97 -0.71 25.85
C LEU A 179 -14.48 -0.89 26.19
N PRO A 180 -15.44 -0.32 25.44
CA PRO A 180 -16.86 -0.64 25.62
C PRO A 180 -17.14 -2.14 25.52
N GLY A 181 -16.51 -2.84 24.56
CA GLY A 181 -16.68 -4.29 24.40
C GLY A 181 -16.24 -5.09 25.63
N THR A 182 -15.11 -4.71 26.24
CA THR A 182 -14.61 -5.30 27.49
C THR A 182 -15.58 -5.08 28.64
N VAL A 183 -16.09 -3.86 28.80
CA VAL A 183 -17.08 -3.53 29.84
C VAL A 183 -18.36 -4.35 29.65
N CYS A 184 -18.91 -4.38 28.43
CA CYS A 184 -20.10 -5.18 28.11
C CYS A 184 -19.89 -6.68 28.34
N LEU A 185 -18.76 -7.25 27.90
CA LEU A 185 -18.47 -8.67 28.06
C LEU A 185 -18.31 -9.06 29.54
N VAL A 186 -17.55 -8.27 30.31
CA VAL A 186 -17.34 -8.54 31.75
C VAL A 186 -18.65 -8.39 32.52
N ILE A 187 -19.42 -7.33 32.28
CA ILE A 187 -20.73 -7.14 32.93
C ILE A 187 -21.70 -8.27 32.54
N GLY A 188 -21.77 -8.65 31.27
CA GLY A 188 -22.63 -9.75 30.82
C GLY A 188 -22.31 -11.08 31.49
N VAL A 189 -21.02 -11.45 31.59
CA VAL A 189 -20.59 -12.66 32.30
C VAL A 189 -20.84 -12.55 33.82
N MET A 190 -20.64 -11.39 34.42
CA MET A 190 -20.96 -11.19 35.85
C MET A 190 -22.47 -11.28 36.12
N LEU A 191 -23.33 -10.74 35.24
CA LEU A 191 -24.78 -10.86 35.34
C LEU A 191 -25.27 -12.29 35.09
N LEU A 192 -24.60 -13.07 34.21
CA LEU A 192 -24.88 -14.49 34.03
C LEU A 192 -24.79 -15.28 35.35
N SER A 193 -23.90 -14.89 36.27
CA SER A 193 -23.74 -15.55 37.58
C SER A 193 -24.98 -15.50 38.48
N ILE A 194 -25.92 -14.59 38.22
CA ILE A 194 -27.18 -14.39 38.96
C ILE A 194 -28.44 -14.63 38.11
N CYS A 195 -28.27 -15.14 36.88
CA CYS A 195 -29.41 -15.46 36.01
C CYS A 195 -30.16 -16.71 36.50
N THR A 196 -31.49 -16.65 36.37
CA THR A 196 -32.44 -17.65 36.91
C THR A 196 -33.66 -17.86 36.00
N GLN A 197 -34.01 -16.87 35.17
CA GLN A 197 -35.14 -16.91 34.24
C GLN A 197 -34.64 -16.82 32.80
N TYR A 198 -35.33 -17.45 31.84
CA TYR A 198 -34.94 -17.50 30.43
C TYR A 198 -34.56 -16.12 29.86
N TRP A 199 -35.34 -15.08 30.15
CA TRP A 199 -35.08 -13.73 29.65
C TRP A 199 -33.85 -13.07 30.30
N HIS A 200 -33.46 -13.45 31.53
CA HIS A 200 -32.19 -13.01 32.14
C HIS A 200 -31.02 -13.51 31.29
N PHE A 201 -31.02 -14.80 30.92
CA PHE A 201 -29.97 -15.41 30.10
C PHE A 201 -29.93 -14.81 28.68
N MET A 202 -31.09 -14.55 28.07
CA MET A 202 -31.18 -13.91 26.76
C MET A 202 -30.58 -12.49 26.76
N LEU A 203 -30.87 -11.66 27.77
CA LEU A 203 -30.31 -10.32 27.87
C LEU A 203 -28.82 -10.33 28.24
N ALA A 204 -28.43 -11.09 29.26
CA ALA A 204 -27.06 -11.08 29.80
C ALA A 204 -26.06 -11.82 28.89
N PHE A 205 -26.38 -13.03 28.44
CA PHE A 205 -25.50 -13.82 27.58
C PHE A 205 -25.78 -13.59 26.10
N GLY A 206 -27.04 -13.76 25.67
CA GLY A 206 -27.43 -13.59 24.26
C GLY A 206 -27.04 -12.21 23.71
N ILE A 207 -27.56 -11.14 24.32
CA ILE A 207 -27.40 -9.78 23.80
C ILE A 207 -26.14 -9.11 24.34
N LEU A 208 -25.96 -9.01 25.66
CA LEU A 208 -24.89 -8.19 26.24
C LEU A 208 -23.49 -8.80 26.05
N CYS A 209 -23.30 -10.11 26.32
CA CYS A 209 -22.06 -10.78 25.95
C CYS A 209 -21.84 -10.86 24.44
N GLY A 210 -22.90 -10.97 23.63
CA GLY A 210 -22.80 -11.04 22.16
C GLY A 210 -22.26 -9.73 21.56
N LEU A 211 -22.87 -8.59 21.93
CA LEU A 211 -22.41 -7.26 21.54
C LEU A 211 -21.02 -6.94 22.10
N GLY A 212 -20.76 -7.28 23.38
CA GLY A 212 -19.46 -7.13 24.01
C GLY A 212 -18.36 -7.92 23.31
N SER A 213 -18.64 -9.19 22.98
CA SER A 213 -17.73 -10.05 22.22
C SER A 213 -17.48 -9.51 20.82
N SER A 214 -18.49 -9.00 20.10
CA SER A 214 -18.32 -8.40 18.77
C SER A 214 -17.35 -7.20 18.79
N LEU A 215 -17.50 -6.33 19.78
CA LEU A 215 -16.68 -5.15 20.03
C LEU A 215 -15.23 -5.47 20.47
N VAL A 216 -14.97 -6.67 20.98
CA VAL A 216 -13.62 -7.14 21.34
C VAL A 216 -12.98 -7.94 20.19
N PHE A 217 -13.72 -8.89 19.63
CA PHE A 217 -13.28 -9.86 18.61
C PHE A 217 -12.87 -9.18 17.30
N THR A 218 -13.78 -8.37 16.73
CA THR A 218 -13.57 -7.74 15.42
C THR A 218 -12.34 -6.82 15.41
N PRO A 219 -12.16 -5.89 16.37
CA PRO A 219 -10.97 -5.04 16.41
C PRO A 219 -9.67 -5.80 16.72
N SER A 220 -9.73 -6.92 17.45
CA SER A 220 -8.54 -7.73 17.75
C SER A 220 -7.96 -8.38 16.50
N ILE A 221 -8.81 -8.99 15.65
CA ILE A 221 -8.38 -9.54 14.37
C ILE A 221 -7.94 -8.44 13.40
N ALA A 222 -8.73 -7.36 13.29
CA ALA A 222 -8.45 -6.26 12.37
C ALA A 222 -7.14 -5.52 12.73
N ALA A 223 -6.85 -5.34 14.03
CA ALA A 223 -5.61 -4.72 14.49
C ALA A 223 -4.37 -5.49 14.05
N VAL A 224 -4.34 -6.83 14.17
CA VAL A 224 -3.18 -7.64 13.74
C VAL A 224 -2.88 -7.42 12.25
N GLY A 225 -3.91 -7.31 11.41
CA GLY A 225 -3.76 -6.99 9.98
C GLY A 225 -3.06 -5.66 9.67
N HIS A 226 -3.12 -4.67 10.57
CA HIS A 226 -2.43 -3.38 10.42
C HIS A 226 -0.92 -3.44 10.73
N TRP A 227 -0.45 -4.50 11.42
CA TRP A 227 0.95 -4.63 11.84
C TRP A 227 1.76 -5.65 11.03
N PHE A 228 1.10 -6.59 10.33
CA PHE A 228 1.75 -7.64 9.53
C PHE A 228 1.09 -7.78 8.15
N LYS A 229 1.89 -7.96 7.09
CA LYS A 229 1.48 -8.24 5.70
C LYS A 229 2.14 -9.52 5.18
N ARG A 230 3.46 -9.67 5.35
CA ARG A 230 4.23 -10.87 4.98
C ARG A 230 4.05 -12.00 6.01
N ARG A 231 3.96 -11.69 7.30
CA ARG A 231 3.71 -12.66 8.39
C ARG A 231 2.27 -12.62 8.92
N ARG A 232 1.30 -12.26 8.06
CA ARG A 232 -0.10 -11.96 8.47
C ARG A 232 -0.84 -13.24 8.87
N GLY A 233 -0.60 -14.35 8.18
CA GLY A 233 -1.09 -15.68 8.51
C GLY A 233 -0.63 -16.13 9.89
N LEU A 234 0.69 -16.12 10.14
CA LEU A 234 1.27 -16.51 11.42
C LEU A 234 0.81 -15.59 12.56
N ALA A 235 0.81 -14.27 12.37
CA ALA A 235 0.40 -13.33 13.41
C ALA A 235 -1.10 -13.48 13.77
N THR A 236 -1.97 -13.68 12.78
CA THR A 236 -3.41 -13.92 12.99
C THR A 236 -3.64 -15.31 13.59
N GLY A 237 -2.87 -16.31 13.17
CA GLY A 237 -2.86 -17.66 13.73
C GLY A 237 -2.48 -17.70 15.22
N ILE A 238 -1.38 -17.02 15.58
CA ILE A 238 -0.99 -16.84 16.98
C ILE A 238 -2.09 -16.11 17.74
N ALA A 239 -2.52 -14.93 17.32
CA ALA A 239 -3.57 -14.17 18.03
C ALA A 239 -4.87 -14.99 18.23
N SER A 240 -5.35 -15.64 17.17
CA SER A 240 -6.57 -16.45 17.24
C SER A 240 -6.41 -17.73 18.08
N SER A 241 -5.21 -18.29 18.24
CA SER A 241 -4.97 -19.48 19.08
C SER A 241 -5.48 -19.31 20.52
N GLY A 242 -5.49 -18.07 21.04
CA GLY A 242 -6.02 -17.75 22.36
C GLY A 242 -7.45 -18.24 22.56
N GLY A 243 -8.32 -18.12 21.55
CA GLY A 243 -9.70 -18.60 21.64
C GLY A 243 -9.84 -20.13 21.70
N SER A 244 -8.97 -20.88 21.03
CA SER A 244 -8.93 -22.35 21.18
C SER A 244 -8.44 -22.76 22.55
N ILE A 245 -7.42 -22.07 23.09
CA ILE A 245 -6.92 -22.32 24.44
C ILE A 245 -7.99 -21.94 25.49
N GLY A 246 -8.72 -20.83 25.30
CA GLY A 246 -9.88 -20.47 26.12
C GLY A 246 -10.98 -21.54 26.08
N GLY A 247 -11.24 -22.11 24.90
CA GLY A 247 -12.13 -23.27 24.69
C GLY A 247 -11.63 -24.61 25.27
N ILE A 248 -10.42 -24.66 25.83
CA ILE A 248 -9.93 -25.78 26.65
C ILE A 248 -10.02 -25.40 28.13
N VAL A 249 -9.54 -24.20 28.47
CA VAL A 249 -9.42 -23.73 29.86
C VAL A 249 -10.78 -23.47 30.51
N PHE A 250 -11.71 -22.79 29.84
CA PHE A 250 -13.01 -22.49 30.45
C PHE A 250 -13.85 -23.75 30.72
N PRO A 251 -13.98 -24.74 29.81
CA PRO A 251 -14.65 -26.01 30.11
C PRO A 251 -14.06 -26.74 31.32
N LEU A 252 -12.73 -26.84 31.41
CA LEU A 252 -12.05 -27.52 32.53
C LEU A 252 -12.21 -26.77 33.86
N ILE A 253 -12.12 -25.44 33.85
CA ILE A 253 -12.43 -24.60 35.02
C ILE A 253 -13.88 -24.83 35.45
N MET A 254 -14.83 -24.75 34.52
CA MET A 254 -16.24 -24.92 34.81
C MET A 254 -16.56 -26.31 35.39
N GLN A 255 -16.13 -27.37 34.72
CA GLN A 255 -16.33 -28.76 35.14
C GLN A 255 -15.74 -29.05 36.53
N SER A 256 -14.58 -28.46 36.86
CA SER A 256 -13.92 -28.66 38.16
C SER A 256 -14.50 -27.79 39.30
N LEU A 257 -15.05 -26.62 38.99
CA LEU A 257 -15.56 -25.67 39.98
C LEU A 257 -17.07 -25.79 40.25
N PHE A 258 -17.88 -26.17 39.26
CA PHE A 258 -19.33 -26.39 39.46
C PHE A 258 -19.65 -27.26 40.69
N PRO A 259 -19.06 -28.46 40.91
CA PRO A 259 -19.35 -29.26 42.09
C PRO A 259 -18.73 -28.74 43.40
N ARG A 260 -17.80 -27.77 43.34
CA ARG A 260 -17.05 -27.27 44.51
C ARG A 260 -17.59 -25.95 45.07
N ILE A 261 -17.94 -25.02 44.19
CA ILE A 261 -18.36 -23.64 44.55
C ILE A 261 -19.67 -23.21 43.87
N GLY A 262 -20.31 -24.11 43.11
CA GLY A 262 -21.57 -23.88 42.42
C GLY A 262 -21.46 -22.93 41.21
N TRP A 263 -22.57 -22.82 40.49
CA TRP A 263 -22.70 -21.97 39.28
C TRP A 263 -22.21 -20.54 39.51
N GLY A 264 -22.79 -19.82 40.47
CA GLY A 264 -22.59 -18.37 40.60
C GLY A 264 -21.13 -17.96 40.79
N TRP A 265 -20.39 -18.66 41.66
CA TRP A 265 -18.96 -18.37 41.85
C TRP A 265 -18.09 -18.87 40.70
N THR A 266 -18.43 -20.01 40.09
CA THR A 266 -17.73 -20.51 38.89
C THR A 266 -17.79 -19.49 37.74
N ILE A 267 -18.98 -18.95 37.46
CA ILE A 267 -19.18 -17.94 36.41
C ILE A 267 -18.48 -16.62 36.76
N ARG A 268 -18.46 -16.20 38.04
CA ARG A 268 -17.67 -15.03 38.48
C ARG A 268 -16.18 -15.25 38.29
N THR A 269 -15.65 -16.45 38.53
CA THR A 269 -14.25 -16.78 38.26
C THR A 269 -13.92 -16.62 36.78
N VAL A 270 -14.77 -17.10 35.87
CA VAL A 270 -14.65 -16.84 34.42
C VAL A 270 -14.71 -15.33 34.13
N GLY A 271 -15.64 -14.60 34.75
CA GLY A 271 -15.76 -13.14 34.62
C GLY A 271 -14.52 -12.37 35.09
N PHE A 272 -13.87 -12.78 36.19
CA PHE A 272 -12.63 -12.18 36.68
C PHE A 272 -11.44 -12.46 35.76
N ILE A 273 -11.35 -13.68 35.21
CA ILE A 273 -10.35 -14.02 34.18
C ILE A 273 -10.56 -13.11 32.95
N CYS A 274 -11.78 -13.01 32.43
CA CYS A 274 -12.08 -12.11 31.31
C CYS A 274 -11.79 -10.63 31.63
N CYS A 275 -12.07 -10.18 32.86
CA CYS A 275 -11.75 -8.82 33.30
C CYS A 275 -10.23 -8.56 33.28
N LEU A 276 -9.42 -9.48 33.79
CA LEU A 276 -7.96 -9.37 33.80
C LEU A 276 -7.39 -9.37 32.37
N LEU A 277 -7.79 -10.33 31.54
CA LEU A 277 -7.22 -10.53 30.20
C LEU A 277 -7.67 -9.43 29.21
N CYS A 278 -8.97 -9.12 29.14
CA CYS A 278 -9.46 -8.00 28.33
C CYS A 278 -9.00 -6.64 28.88
N GLY A 279 -8.89 -6.51 30.21
CA GLY A 279 -8.30 -5.32 30.86
C GLY A 279 -6.88 -5.06 30.35
N ALA A 280 -6.01 -6.07 30.36
CA ALA A 280 -4.67 -5.99 29.77
C ALA A 280 -4.71 -5.70 28.25
N SER A 281 -5.62 -6.33 27.52
CA SER A 281 -5.79 -6.15 26.06
C SER A 281 -6.02 -4.70 25.65
N ASN A 282 -6.75 -3.91 26.44
CA ASN A 282 -7.01 -2.49 26.16
C ASN A 282 -5.74 -1.63 26.10
N PHE A 283 -4.70 -1.97 26.86
CA PHE A 283 -3.42 -1.25 26.86
C PHE A 283 -2.49 -1.71 25.71
N LEU A 284 -2.65 -2.97 25.30
CA LEU A 284 -1.80 -3.68 24.34
C LEU A 284 -2.27 -3.49 22.89
N ILE A 285 -3.58 -3.57 22.61
CA ILE A 285 -4.14 -3.40 21.27
C ILE A 285 -4.08 -1.92 20.86
N ARG A 286 -3.47 -1.64 19.70
CA ARG A 286 -3.22 -0.27 19.20
C ARG A 286 -3.37 -0.23 17.68
N SER A 287 -4.00 0.83 17.15
CA SER A 287 -3.87 1.13 15.71
C SER A 287 -2.44 1.55 15.41
N ARG A 288 -2.02 1.28 14.17
CA ARG A 288 -0.78 1.76 13.58
C ARG A 288 -1.03 2.85 12.54
N LEU A 289 -1.94 2.57 11.61
CA LEU A 289 -2.27 3.48 10.52
C LEU A 289 -3.10 4.66 11.08
N PRO A 290 -2.86 5.89 10.60
CA PRO A 290 -3.75 7.01 10.89
C PRO A 290 -5.15 6.72 10.33
N PRO A 291 -6.22 7.20 10.98
CA PRO A 291 -7.56 7.24 10.41
C PRO A 291 -7.57 7.61 8.92
N ALA A 292 -8.14 6.74 8.09
CA ALA A 292 -8.37 7.06 6.69
C ALA A 292 -9.31 8.27 6.62
N ARG A 293 -8.78 9.43 6.21
CA ARG A 293 -9.44 10.75 6.39
C ARG A 293 -10.82 10.84 5.73
N ASN A 294 -11.06 10.05 4.68
CA ASN A 294 -12.33 9.97 3.94
C ASN A 294 -13.09 8.64 4.18
N ALA A 295 -12.71 7.82 5.17
CA ALA A 295 -13.42 6.58 5.45
C ALA A 295 -14.76 6.85 6.14
N SER A 296 -15.84 6.52 5.43
CA SER A 296 -17.19 6.46 6.00
C SER A 296 -17.26 5.49 7.20
N PRO A 297 -17.92 5.84 8.32
CA PRO A 297 -18.19 4.93 9.42
C PRO A 297 -19.40 3.99 9.12
N HIS A 298 -19.96 4.05 7.92
CA HIS A 298 -21.12 3.24 7.51
C HIS A 298 -20.69 2.02 6.68
N PRO A 299 -21.52 0.96 6.64
CA PRO A 299 -21.35 -0.18 5.74
C PRO A 299 -21.38 0.28 4.27
N ASP A 300 -20.65 -0.41 3.40
CA ASP A 300 -20.65 -0.14 1.97
C ASP A 300 -21.00 -1.41 1.17
N PRO A 301 -22.26 -1.57 0.72
CA PRO A 301 -22.66 -2.76 -0.04
C PRO A 301 -22.01 -2.83 -1.43
N ARG A 302 -21.38 -1.74 -1.91
CA ARG A 302 -20.69 -1.73 -3.22
C ARG A 302 -19.50 -2.68 -3.27
N ILE A 303 -18.96 -3.10 -2.12
CA ILE A 303 -17.87 -4.08 -2.02
C ILE A 303 -18.25 -5.41 -2.71
N PHE A 304 -19.52 -5.83 -2.64
CA PHE A 304 -20.04 -7.02 -3.31
C PHE A 304 -20.09 -6.93 -4.85
N ARG A 305 -19.79 -5.76 -5.45
CA ARG A 305 -19.60 -5.66 -6.92
C ARG A 305 -18.31 -6.37 -7.38
N SER A 306 -17.37 -6.63 -6.48
CA SER A 306 -16.19 -7.45 -6.79
C SER A 306 -16.57 -8.94 -6.73
N ALA A 307 -16.64 -9.60 -7.90
CA ALA A 307 -16.95 -11.03 -7.99
C ALA A 307 -16.02 -11.89 -7.12
N ALA A 308 -14.73 -11.56 -7.06
CA ALA A 308 -13.76 -12.25 -6.20
C ALA A 308 -14.09 -12.10 -4.70
N PHE A 309 -14.57 -10.94 -4.25
CA PHE A 309 -15.01 -10.73 -2.86
C PHE A 309 -16.31 -11.46 -2.54
N SER A 310 -17.28 -11.42 -3.46
CA SER A 310 -18.57 -12.09 -3.29
C SER A 310 -18.43 -13.61 -3.27
N LEU A 311 -17.61 -14.19 -4.16
CA LEU A 311 -17.29 -15.62 -4.15
C LEU A 311 -16.48 -16.03 -2.92
N THR A 312 -15.53 -15.19 -2.47
CA THR A 312 -14.79 -15.46 -1.22
C THR A 312 -15.71 -15.41 -0.01
N THR A 313 -16.63 -14.44 0.06
CA THR A 313 -17.61 -14.33 1.15
C THR A 313 -18.60 -15.49 1.14
N ALA A 314 -19.07 -15.94 -0.03
CA ALA A 314 -19.90 -17.14 -0.17
C ALA A 314 -19.17 -18.42 0.28
N GLY A 315 -17.89 -18.55 -0.09
CA GLY A 315 -17.04 -19.67 0.34
C GLY A 315 -16.83 -19.69 1.86
N ILE A 316 -16.50 -18.55 2.47
CA ILE A 316 -16.36 -18.41 3.93
C ILE A 316 -17.70 -18.66 4.63
N PHE A 317 -18.82 -18.15 4.11
CA PHE A 317 -20.18 -18.41 4.64
C PHE A 317 -20.49 -19.91 4.71
N LEU A 318 -20.29 -20.65 3.62
CA LEU A 318 -20.54 -22.09 3.56
C LEU A 318 -19.57 -22.87 4.46
N MET A 319 -18.30 -22.47 4.49
CA MET A 319 -17.26 -23.08 5.33
C MET A 319 -17.56 -22.92 6.82
N GLU A 320 -17.95 -21.73 7.27
CA GLU A 320 -18.31 -21.44 8.66
C GLU A 320 -19.64 -22.12 9.03
N PHE A 321 -20.64 -22.13 8.12
CA PHE A 321 -21.87 -22.89 8.30
C PHE A 321 -21.60 -24.38 8.59
N ALA A 322 -20.71 -25.01 7.81
CA ALA A 322 -20.33 -26.41 8.02
C ALA A 322 -19.41 -26.61 9.25
N LEU A 323 -18.71 -25.58 9.71
CA LEU A 323 -17.82 -25.62 10.87
C LEU A 323 -18.57 -25.74 12.21
N PHE A 324 -19.68 -25.01 12.36
CA PHE A 324 -20.44 -25.02 13.62
C PHE A 324 -21.24 -26.32 13.84
N ILE A 325 -21.56 -27.07 12.78
CA ILE A 325 -22.34 -28.30 12.91
C ILE A 325 -21.60 -29.37 13.74
N PRO A 326 -20.36 -29.81 13.40
CA PRO A 326 -19.67 -30.81 14.22
C PRO A 326 -19.29 -30.29 15.61
N LEU A 327 -18.94 -29.00 15.73
CA LEU A 327 -18.66 -28.38 17.03
C LEU A 327 -19.84 -28.45 18.00
N THR A 328 -21.08 -28.42 17.48
CA THR A 328 -22.30 -28.49 18.29
C THR A 328 -22.72 -29.94 18.55
N TYR A 329 -22.67 -30.79 17.52
CA TYR A 329 -23.31 -32.11 17.54
C TYR A 329 -22.37 -33.30 17.81
N VAL A 330 -21.04 -33.13 17.86
CA VAL A 330 -20.12 -34.26 18.11
C VAL A 330 -20.35 -34.91 19.49
N SER A 331 -20.62 -34.12 20.53
CA SER A 331 -20.84 -34.64 21.88
C SER A 331 -22.16 -35.40 21.99
N SER A 332 -23.25 -34.87 21.39
CA SER A 332 -24.55 -35.55 21.40
C SER A 332 -24.55 -36.79 20.51
N TYR A 333 -23.78 -36.80 19.41
CA TYR A 333 -23.51 -37.99 18.62
C TYR A 333 -22.82 -39.08 19.47
N MET A 334 -21.75 -38.74 20.19
CA MET A 334 -21.04 -39.70 21.06
C MET A 334 -21.96 -40.28 22.14
N LEU A 335 -22.82 -39.48 22.76
CA LEU A 335 -23.83 -39.98 23.69
C LEU A 335 -24.80 -40.96 23.02
N SER A 336 -25.26 -40.67 21.79
CA SER A 336 -26.17 -41.54 21.04
C SER A 336 -25.54 -42.88 20.60
N GLU A 337 -24.22 -42.92 20.43
CA GLU A 337 -23.43 -44.14 20.15
C GLU A 337 -23.02 -44.89 21.44
N GLY A 338 -23.43 -44.40 22.62
CA GLY A 338 -23.21 -45.09 23.90
C GLY A 338 -21.86 -44.80 24.60
N PHE A 339 -21.14 -43.75 24.20
CA PHE A 339 -19.96 -43.29 24.95
C PHE A 339 -20.36 -42.64 26.28
N SER A 340 -19.47 -42.70 27.28
CA SER A 340 -19.69 -42.05 28.58
C SER A 340 -19.71 -40.52 28.46
N GLU A 341 -20.56 -39.87 29.25
CA GLU A 341 -20.71 -38.41 29.29
C GLU A 341 -19.37 -37.67 29.50
N SER A 342 -18.54 -38.16 30.42
CA SER A 342 -17.22 -37.59 30.69
C SER A 342 -16.31 -37.59 29.46
N PHE A 343 -16.36 -38.65 28.65
CA PHE A 343 -15.59 -38.75 27.41
C PHE A 343 -16.21 -37.91 26.28
N ALA A 344 -17.55 -37.93 26.16
CA ALA A 344 -18.29 -37.12 25.19
C ALA A 344 -18.06 -35.61 25.39
N TYR A 345 -17.99 -35.11 26.64
CA TYR A 345 -17.63 -33.72 26.90
C TYR A 345 -16.13 -33.43 26.72
N SER A 346 -15.25 -34.43 26.93
CA SER A 346 -13.80 -34.28 26.73
C SER A 346 -13.36 -34.18 25.26
N ILE A 347 -14.23 -34.54 24.30
CA ILE A 347 -13.89 -34.46 22.87
C ILE A 347 -13.70 -33.01 22.39
N LEU A 348 -14.41 -32.04 22.99
CA LEU A 348 -14.33 -30.62 22.62
C LEU A 348 -12.96 -30.00 23.00
N PRO A 349 -12.42 -30.23 24.22
CA PRO A 349 -11.02 -29.93 24.52
C PRO A 349 -10.01 -30.57 23.55
N ILE A 350 -10.21 -31.84 23.14
CA ILE A 350 -9.32 -32.52 22.18
C ILE A 350 -9.37 -31.84 20.81
N LEU A 351 -10.57 -31.50 20.33
CA LEU A 351 -10.78 -30.78 19.07
C LEU A 351 -10.15 -29.37 19.14
N ASN A 352 -10.36 -28.64 20.23
CA ASN A 352 -9.72 -27.34 20.43
C ASN A 352 -8.19 -27.45 20.51
N ALA A 353 -7.61 -28.53 21.06
CA ALA A 353 -6.17 -28.75 21.06
C ALA A 353 -5.62 -28.92 19.64
N GLY A 354 -6.30 -29.70 18.78
CA GLY A 354 -6.01 -29.75 17.34
C GLY A 354 -6.12 -28.36 16.69
N SER A 355 -7.13 -27.58 17.08
CA SER A 355 -7.37 -26.21 16.59
C SER A 355 -6.28 -25.21 16.96
N VAL A 356 -5.62 -25.34 18.12
CA VAL A 356 -4.44 -24.52 18.48
C VAL A 356 -3.33 -24.69 17.44
N VAL A 357 -3.00 -25.95 17.10
CA VAL A 357 -1.97 -26.27 16.10
C VAL A 357 -2.42 -25.84 14.70
N GLY A 358 -3.70 -26.08 14.38
CA GLY A 358 -4.36 -25.68 13.13
C GLY A 358 -4.41 -24.17 12.87
N ARG A 359 -4.38 -23.35 13.93
CA ARG A 359 -4.29 -21.88 13.81
C ARG A 359 -2.86 -21.43 13.54
N ILE A 360 -1.85 -22.03 14.19
CA ILE A 360 -0.46 -21.54 14.16
C ILE A 360 0.32 -22.09 12.96
N VAL A 361 0.34 -23.42 12.76
CA VAL A 361 1.19 -24.07 11.75
C VAL A 361 0.70 -23.78 10.33
N PRO A 362 -0.60 -23.98 10.01
CA PRO A 362 -1.18 -23.46 8.77
C PRO A 362 -1.13 -21.93 8.65
N GLY A 363 -1.12 -21.19 9.77
CA GLY A 363 -0.84 -19.75 9.82
C GLY A 363 0.47 -19.39 9.14
N TRP A 364 1.56 -20.03 9.56
CA TRP A 364 2.88 -19.89 8.93
C TRP A 364 2.89 -20.39 7.47
N TRP A 365 2.26 -21.53 7.18
CA TRP A 365 2.23 -22.08 5.82
C TRP A 365 1.45 -21.18 4.85
N ALA A 366 0.39 -20.51 5.29
CA ALA A 366 -0.39 -19.54 4.51
C ALA A 366 0.42 -18.30 4.10
N ASP A 367 1.43 -17.91 4.87
CA ASP A 367 2.34 -16.81 4.52
C ASP A 367 3.33 -17.20 3.42
N VAL A 368 3.66 -18.51 3.29
CA VAL A 368 4.56 -19.05 2.26
C VAL A 368 3.79 -19.49 1.01
N ALA A 369 2.84 -20.41 1.16
CA ALA A 369 2.06 -21.00 0.06
C ALA A 369 0.83 -20.18 -0.35
N GLY A 370 0.49 -19.13 0.39
CA GLY A 370 -0.66 -18.26 0.14
C GLY A 370 -1.94 -18.69 0.90
N PRO A 371 -2.74 -17.73 1.41
CA PRO A 371 -3.83 -18.03 2.33
C PRO A 371 -4.99 -18.80 1.68
N PHE A 372 -5.34 -18.52 0.42
CA PHE A 372 -6.37 -19.28 -0.29
C PHE A 372 -5.99 -20.76 -0.46
N ASN A 373 -4.71 -21.06 -0.75
CA ASN A 373 -4.23 -22.45 -0.87
C ASN A 373 -4.31 -23.17 0.48
N SER A 374 -3.94 -22.47 1.55
CA SER A 374 -4.04 -22.97 2.92
C SER A 374 -5.47 -23.34 3.31
N ASN A 375 -6.42 -22.42 3.09
CA ASN A 375 -7.84 -22.61 3.38
C ASN A 375 -8.48 -23.72 2.53
N MET A 376 -8.09 -23.86 1.26
CA MET A 376 -8.58 -24.93 0.40
C MET A 376 -8.12 -26.32 0.87
N VAL A 377 -6.85 -26.47 1.28
CA VAL A 377 -6.35 -27.75 1.83
C VAL A 377 -7.02 -28.08 3.17
N ALA A 378 -7.25 -27.09 4.03
CA ALA A 378 -7.99 -27.30 5.27
C ALA A 378 -9.43 -27.75 5.01
N ILE A 379 -10.13 -27.18 4.03
CA ILE A 379 -11.47 -27.66 3.66
C ILE A 379 -11.44 -29.10 3.15
N VAL A 380 -10.45 -29.49 2.33
CA VAL A 380 -10.28 -30.90 1.92
C VAL A 380 -10.06 -31.81 3.13
N LEU A 381 -9.27 -31.38 4.11
CA LEU A 381 -9.10 -32.11 5.38
C LEU A 381 -10.40 -32.19 6.19
N SER A 382 -11.23 -31.14 6.23
CA SER A 382 -12.57 -31.19 6.84
C SER A 382 -13.50 -32.17 6.14
N VAL A 383 -13.50 -32.23 4.80
CA VAL A 383 -14.29 -33.21 4.03
C VAL A 383 -13.85 -34.65 4.34
N ILE A 384 -12.52 -34.90 4.36
CA ILE A 384 -11.95 -36.21 4.71
C ILE A 384 -12.31 -36.58 6.16
N ALA A 385 -12.16 -35.64 7.10
CA ALA A 385 -12.50 -35.87 8.50
C ALA A 385 -13.99 -36.25 8.67
N CYS A 386 -14.91 -35.53 8.03
CA CYS A 386 -16.34 -35.86 8.10
C CYS A 386 -16.69 -37.17 7.38
N LEU A 387 -16.32 -37.32 6.10
CA LEU A 387 -16.85 -38.39 5.25
C LEU A 387 -16.03 -39.69 5.29
N ALA A 388 -14.72 -39.61 5.53
CA ALA A 388 -13.82 -40.77 5.53
C ALA A 388 -13.37 -41.21 6.94
N VAL A 389 -13.61 -40.42 7.98
CA VAL A 389 -13.29 -40.78 9.38
C VAL A 389 -14.54 -40.82 10.25
N TRP A 390 -15.26 -39.70 10.40
CA TRP A 390 -16.41 -39.62 11.30
C TRP A 390 -17.56 -40.51 10.87
N LEU A 391 -17.95 -40.46 9.59
CA LEU A 391 -19.05 -41.27 9.06
C LEU A 391 -18.82 -42.80 9.18
N PRO A 392 -17.66 -43.39 8.81
CA PRO A 392 -17.44 -44.83 8.91
C PRO A 392 -16.92 -45.33 10.26
N ALA A 393 -16.23 -44.49 11.06
CA ALA A 393 -15.51 -44.93 12.26
C ALA A 393 -15.87 -44.15 13.54
N GLY A 394 -16.84 -43.24 13.50
CA GLY A 394 -17.26 -42.39 14.62
C GLY A 394 -17.76 -43.14 15.86
N SER A 395 -18.27 -44.36 15.69
CA SER A 395 -18.67 -45.26 16.79
C SER A 395 -17.48 -45.90 17.53
N THR A 396 -16.24 -45.64 17.10
CA THR A 396 -15.03 -46.16 17.74
C THR A 396 -14.24 -45.04 18.43
N THR A 397 -13.67 -45.33 19.61
CA THR A 397 -12.84 -44.39 20.37
C THR A 397 -11.68 -43.83 19.54
N ALA A 398 -11.05 -44.67 18.72
CA ALA A 398 -9.96 -44.25 17.84
C ALA A 398 -10.47 -43.33 16.71
N GLY A 399 -11.56 -43.70 16.03
CA GLY A 399 -12.13 -42.92 14.93
C GLY A 399 -12.60 -41.53 15.38
N VAL A 400 -13.30 -41.42 16.51
CA VAL A 400 -13.78 -40.12 17.02
C VAL A 400 -12.65 -39.21 17.51
N VAL A 401 -11.58 -39.76 18.11
CA VAL A 401 -10.39 -38.98 18.51
C VAL A 401 -9.58 -38.52 17.29
N VAL A 402 -9.37 -39.39 16.29
CA VAL A 402 -8.71 -39.02 15.03
C VAL A 402 -9.52 -37.97 14.28
N PHE A 403 -10.85 -38.11 14.24
CA PHE A 403 -11.75 -37.07 13.73
C PHE A 403 -11.57 -35.75 14.47
N ALA A 404 -11.64 -35.73 15.80
CA ALA A 404 -11.51 -34.52 16.60
C ALA A 404 -10.17 -33.80 16.37
N VAL A 405 -9.06 -34.53 16.26
CA VAL A 405 -7.74 -33.93 15.98
C VAL A 405 -7.66 -33.38 14.54
N LEU A 406 -8.08 -34.15 13.53
CA LEU A 406 -8.04 -33.74 12.12
C LEU A 406 -8.97 -32.56 11.83
N PHE A 407 -10.23 -32.66 12.29
CA PHE A 407 -11.22 -31.60 12.15
C PHE A 407 -10.86 -30.38 13.01
N GLY A 408 -10.29 -30.58 14.20
CA GLY A 408 -9.72 -29.52 15.02
C GLY A 408 -8.65 -28.74 14.27
N PHE A 409 -7.67 -29.43 13.68
CA PHE A 409 -6.62 -28.80 12.88
C PHE A 409 -7.18 -28.05 11.66
N ALA A 410 -8.09 -28.66 10.91
CA ALA A 410 -8.72 -28.05 9.74
C ALA A 410 -9.58 -26.81 10.09
N SER A 411 -10.45 -26.92 11.11
CA SER A 411 -11.27 -25.80 11.59
C SER A 411 -10.42 -24.67 12.21
N GLY A 412 -9.28 -25.00 12.83
CA GLY A 412 -8.29 -24.02 13.27
C GLY A 412 -7.74 -23.18 12.13
N ASN A 413 -7.42 -23.80 10.99
CA ASN A 413 -7.00 -23.06 9.80
C ASN A 413 -8.13 -22.15 9.29
N ASN A 414 -9.33 -22.71 9.10
CA ASN A 414 -10.50 -21.98 8.60
C ASN A 414 -10.74 -20.66 9.35
N ILE A 415 -10.68 -20.69 10.69
CA ILE A 415 -10.90 -19.51 11.56
C ILE A 415 -9.74 -18.50 11.51
N SER A 416 -8.49 -18.97 11.38
CA SER A 416 -7.30 -18.09 11.38
C SER A 416 -6.97 -17.49 10.02
N ILE A 417 -7.28 -18.20 8.93
CA ILE A 417 -6.90 -17.83 7.56
C ILE A 417 -8.02 -17.16 6.78
N SER A 418 -9.30 -17.41 7.06
CA SER A 418 -10.40 -16.65 6.43
C SER A 418 -10.27 -15.12 6.55
N PRO A 419 -9.89 -14.54 7.72
CA PRO A 419 -9.59 -13.11 7.81
C PRO A 419 -8.46 -12.69 6.85
N VAL A 420 -7.42 -13.52 6.72
CA VAL A 420 -6.25 -13.24 5.88
C VAL A 420 -6.57 -13.35 4.39
N CYS A 421 -7.46 -14.27 3.98
CA CYS A 421 -8.03 -14.34 2.63
C CYS A 421 -8.77 -13.04 2.27
N VAL A 422 -9.65 -12.55 3.16
CA VAL A 422 -10.34 -11.25 2.97
C VAL A 422 -9.32 -10.11 2.90
N GLY A 423 -8.29 -10.13 3.74
CA GLY A 423 -7.20 -9.15 3.74
C GLY A 423 -6.31 -9.14 2.48
N ARG A 424 -6.46 -10.09 1.55
CA ARG A 424 -5.83 -10.07 0.21
C ARG A 424 -6.71 -9.42 -0.87
N LEU A 425 -7.94 -9.01 -0.52
CA LEU A 425 -8.95 -8.43 -1.43
C LEU A 425 -9.19 -6.93 -1.20
N CYS A 426 -8.54 -6.33 -0.20
CA CYS A 426 -8.66 -4.92 0.16
C CYS A 426 -7.30 -4.28 0.49
N LYS A 427 -7.28 -2.95 0.52
CA LYS A 427 -6.21 -2.19 1.18
C LYS A 427 -6.35 -2.31 2.69
N THR A 428 -5.24 -2.36 3.42
CA THR A 428 -5.25 -2.58 4.87
C THR A 428 -6.01 -1.51 5.65
N GLN A 429 -6.03 -0.26 5.18
CA GLN A 429 -6.84 0.84 5.72
C GLN A 429 -8.37 0.61 5.67
N HIS A 430 -8.84 -0.41 4.95
CA HIS A 430 -10.24 -0.82 4.84
C HIS A 430 -10.44 -2.27 5.29
N TYR A 431 -9.47 -2.84 6.00
CA TYR A 431 -9.48 -4.24 6.38
C TYR A 431 -10.62 -4.56 7.35
N GLY A 432 -10.87 -3.68 8.34
CA GLY A 432 -11.97 -3.84 9.29
C GLY A 432 -13.32 -3.89 8.58
N ARG A 433 -13.60 -2.95 7.67
CA ARG A 433 -14.84 -2.95 6.87
C ARG A 433 -14.97 -4.24 6.06
N TYR A 434 -13.95 -4.66 5.32
CA TYR A 434 -14.07 -5.85 4.46
C TYR A 434 -14.27 -7.13 5.28
N TYR A 435 -13.46 -7.31 6.33
CA TYR A 435 -13.56 -8.41 7.27
C TYR A 435 -14.96 -8.50 7.90
N SER A 436 -15.42 -7.40 8.51
CA SER A 436 -16.76 -7.30 9.08
C SER A 436 -17.87 -7.54 8.07
N THR A 437 -17.72 -7.06 6.83
CA THR A 437 -18.73 -7.25 5.78
C THR A 437 -18.92 -8.74 5.49
N THR A 438 -17.83 -9.49 5.35
CA THR A 438 -17.86 -10.95 5.19
C THR A 438 -18.47 -11.63 6.42
N TYR A 439 -18.02 -11.30 7.63
CA TYR A 439 -18.53 -11.96 8.84
C TYR A 439 -19.98 -11.56 9.21
N THR A 440 -20.49 -10.41 8.75
CA THR A 440 -21.92 -10.07 8.84
C THR A 440 -22.78 -11.04 8.02
N CYS A 441 -22.29 -11.54 6.88
CA CYS A 441 -22.98 -12.63 6.17
C CYS A 441 -22.86 -13.95 6.95
N VAL A 442 -21.66 -14.28 7.48
CA VAL A 442 -21.42 -15.48 8.29
C VAL A 442 -22.33 -15.56 9.51
N SER A 443 -22.69 -14.44 10.14
CA SER A 443 -23.58 -14.44 11.31
C SER A 443 -24.91 -15.15 11.05
N VAL A 444 -25.46 -15.00 9.84
CA VAL A 444 -26.70 -15.67 9.42
C VAL A 444 -26.49 -17.17 9.34
N ALA A 445 -25.35 -17.65 8.82
CA ALA A 445 -25.00 -19.06 8.83
C ALA A 445 -24.92 -19.64 10.25
N CYS A 446 -24.30 -18.90 11.19
CA CYS A 446 -24.27 -19.30 12.60
C CYS A 446 -25.66 -19.40 13.23
N LEU A 447 -26.58 -18.51 12.85
CA LEU A 447 -27.96 -18.48 13.37
C LEU A 447 -28.81 -19.65 12.86
N VAL A 448 -28.69 -20.02 11.58
CA VAL A 448 -29.54 -21.06 10.96
C VAL A 448 -28.91 -22.46 10.94
N GLY A 449 -27.59 -22.58 11.03
CA GLY A 449 -26.89 -23.85 10.85
C GLY A 449 -27.20 -24.90 11.93
N ILE A 450 -27.30 -24.48 13.19
CA ILE A 450 -27.64 -25.36 14.30
C ILE A 450 -29.09 -25.89 14.16
N PRO A 451 -30.15 -25.05 14.03
CA PRO A 451 -31.51 -25.55 13.80
C PRO A 451 -31.65 -26.49 12.59
N ILE A 452 -31.00 -26.16 11.45
CA ILE A 452 -31.02 -27.02 10.26
C ILE A 452 -30.39 -28.38 10.56
N GLY A 453 -29.29 -28.42 11.31
CA GLY A 453 -28.68 -29.67 11.75
C GLY A 453 -29.61 -30.52 12.62
N GLY A 454 -30.31 -29.89 13.57
CA GLY A 454 -31.31 -30.55 14.42
C GLY A 454 -32.44 -31.20 13.62
N GLU A 455 -33.04 -30.45 12.70
CA GLU A 455 -34.11 -30.98 11.82
C GLU A 455 -33.62 -32.11 10.92
N ILE A 456 -32.36 -32.08 10.45
CA ILE A 456 -31.77 -33.19 9.69
C ILE A 456 -31.65 -34.46 10.54
N ILE A 457 -31.31 -34.35 11.83
CA ILE A 457 -31.27 -35.49 12.75
C ILE A 457 -32.69 -36.04 12.97
N THR A 458 -33.69 -35.19 13.20
CA THR A 458 -35.10 -35.57 13.34
C THR A 458 -35.61 -36.29 12.10
N ALA A 459 -35.39 -35.72 10.90
CA ALA A 459 -35.76 -36.31 9.62
C ALA A 459 -35.00 -37.62 9.32
N SER A 460 -33.80 -37.79 9.88
CA SER A 460 -33.00 -39.02 9.80
C SER A 460 -33.39 -40.08 10.85
N GLY A 461 -34.51 -39.87 11.58
CA GLY A 461 -34.99 -40.80 12.60
C GLY A 461 -34.10 -40.85 13.85
N GLY A 462 -33.52 -39.71 14.24
CA GLY A 462 -32.59 -39.60 15.36
C GLY A 462 -31.15 -40.02 15.04
N ARG A 463 -30.86 -40.46 13.81
CA ARG A 463 -29.52 -40.90 13.40
C ARG A 463 -28.71 -39.76 12.79
N TYR A 464 -27.42 -39.70 13.11
CA TYR A 464 -26.54 -38.59 12.72
C TYR A 464 -25.93 -38.70 11.30
N TRP A 465 -26.08 -39.83 10.60
CA TRP A 465 -25.46 -40.01 9.26
C TRP A 465 -25.83 -38.90 8.26
N GLY A 466 -27.08 -38.46 8.25
CA GLY A 466 -27.56 -37.38 7.37
C GLY A 466 -26.90 -36.04 7.68
N LEU A 467 -26.67 -35.74 8.96
CA LEU A 467 -25.95 -34.55 9.44
C LEU A 467 -24.50 -34.55 8.94
N ILE A 468 -23.81 -35.69 9.06
CA ILE A 468 -22.40 -35.83 8.69
C ILE A 468 -22.22 -35.68 7.17
N ILE A 469 -23.09 -36.33 6.37
CA ILE A 469 -23.06 -36.19 4.91
C ILE A 469 -23.38 -34.75 4.49
N PHE A 470 -24.42 -34.14 5.04
CA PHE A 470 -24.77 -32.75 4.76
C PHE A 470 -23.60 -31.79 5.06
N THR A 471 -22.95 -31.95 6.21
CA THR A 471 -21.76 -31.17 6.59
C THR A 471 -20.64 -31.32 5.56
N GLY A 472 -20.32 -32.56 5.14
CA GLY A 472 -19.30 -32.81 4.13
C GLY A 472 -19.63 -32.20 2.77
N VAL A 473 -20.90 -32.27 2.33
CA VAL A 473 -21.37 -31.67 1.08
C VAL A 473 -21.27 -30.13 1.14
N VAL A 474 -21.65 -29.49 2.24
CA VAL A 474 -21.51 -28.03 2.36
C VAL A 474 -20.05 -27.60 2.34
N TYR A 475 -19.12 -28.37 2.94
CA TYR A 475 -17.68 -28.13 2.78
C TYR A 475 -17.20 -28.28 1.33
N VAL A 476 -17.71 -29.24 0.56
CA VAL A 476 -17.41 -29.35 -0.88
C VAL A 476 -17.92 -28.11 -1.64
N LEU A 477 -19.12 -27.61 -1.33
CA LEU A 477 -19.63 -26.36 -1.93
C LEU A 477 -18.77 -25.15 -1.53
N ALA A 478 -18.28 -25.09 -0.30
CA ALA A 478 -17.34 -24.05 0.15
C ALA A 478 -16.00 -24.11 -0.61
N LEU A 479 -15.47 -25.31 -0.84
CA LEU A 479 -14.26 -25.54 -1.65
C LEU A 479 -14.47 -25.06 -3.09
N LEU A 480 -15.59 -25.41 -3.70
CA LEU A 480 -15.95 -24.98 -5.05
C LEU A 480 -16.09 -23.45 -5.15
N ALA A 481 -16.69 -22.79 -4.14
CA ALA A 481 -16.81 -21.34 -4.10
C ALA A 481 -15.45 -20.63 -3.92
N LEU A 482 -14.55 -21.14 -3.08
CA LEU A 482 -13.19 -20.59 -2.93
C LEU A 482 -12.29 -20.90 -4.13
N LEU A 483 -12.43 -22.07 -4.74
CA LEU A 483 -11.80 -22.40 -6.01
C LEU A 483 -12.31 -21.45 -7.10
N ALA A 484 -13.62 -21.19 -7.19
CA ALA A 484 -14.20 -20.21 -8.10
C ALA A 484 -13.76 -18.78 -7.80
N ALA A 485 -13.52 -18.40 -6.54
CA ALA A 485 -12.97 -17.08 -6.19
C ALA A 485 -11.50 -16.94 -6.64
N LYS A 486 -10.67 -17.96 -6.36
CA LYS A 486 -9.28 -18.02 -6.79
C LYS A 486 -9.19 -18.05 -8.32
N LEU A 487 -9.99 -18.91 -8.97
CA LEU A 487 -10.13 -18.98 -10.41
C LEU A 487 -10.69 -17.67 -10.97
N CYS A 488 -11.66 -16.99 -10.38
CA CYS A 488 -12.13 -15.69 -10.90
C CYS A 488 -11.00 -14.64 -10.88
N ARG A 489 -10.15 -14.64 -9.86
CA ARG A 489 -8.97 -13.77 -9.80
C ARG A 489 -7.87 -14.21 -10.78
N VAL A 490 -7.60 -15.51 -10.90
CA VAL A 490 -6.60 -16.06 -11.82
C VAL A 490 -7.08 -16.01 -13.27
N TRP A 491 -8.36 -16.19 -13.56
CA TRP A 491 -9.00 -15.97 -14.87
C TRP A 491 -9.06 -14.49 -15.21
N ARG A 492 -9.19 -13.59 -14.23
CA ARG A 492 -9.03 -12.16 -14.50
C ARG A 492 -7.58 -11.83 -14.82
N LEU A 493 -6.63 -12.38 -14.07
CA LEU A 493 -5.20 -12.27 -14.33
C LEU A 493 -4.79 -12.95 -15.64
N LEU A 494 -5.42 -14.08 -16.01
CA LEU A 494 -5.22 -14.83 -17.25
C LEU A 494 -6.07 -14.30 -18.40
N TYR A 495 -7.05 -13.45 -18.15
CA TYR A 495 -7.75 -12.69 -19.18
C TYR A 495 -6.97 -11.40 -19.45
N GLU A 496 -6.40 -10.77 -18.41
CA GLU A 496 -5.37 -9.73 -18.55
C GLU A 496 -4.16 -10.33 -19.32
N ILE A 497 -3.57 -11.44 -18.85
CA ILE A 497 -2.43 -12.12 -19.49
C ILE A 497 -2.78 -12.80 -20.82
N ALA A 498 -3.98 -13.34 -21.10
CA ALA A 498 -4.32 -13.90 -22.43
C ALA A 498 -4.82 -12.85 -23.42
N ASN A 499 -5.14 -11.65 -22.95
CA ASN A 499 -5.30 -10.46 -23.77
C ASN A 499 -3.96 -9.72 -23.95
N GLU A 500 -2.87 -10.21 -23.32
CA GLU A 500 -1.45 -9.87 -23.56
C GLU A 500 -0.75 -10.96 -24.42
N THR A 501 -0.97 -12.26 -24.13
CA THR A 501 -0.45 -13.45 -24.86
C THR A 501 -1.40 -13.91 -25.98
N ALA A 502 -1.25 -13.35 -27.18
CA ALA A 502 -2.07 -13.69 -28.35
C ALA A 502 -1.74 -15.08 -29.00
N ILE A 503 -1.67 -16.17 -28.24
CA ILE A 503 -1.52 -17.55 -28.77
C ILE A 503 -2.36 -18.57 -27.96
N VAL A 504 -3.64 -18.73 -28.29
CA VAL A 504 -4.42 -19.94 -27.94
C VAL A 504 -5.30 -20.38 -29.12
N ASP A 505 -5.24 -21.68 -29.42
CA ASP A 505 -5.87 -22.36 -30.55
C ASP A 505 -7.39 -22.09 -30.67
N SER A 506 -7.85 -21.82 -31.90
CA SER A 506 -9.21 -21.37 -32.23
C SER A 506 -10.32 -22.35 -31.82
N ASN A 507 -9.98 -23.62 -31.59
CA ASN A 507 -10.92 -24.63 -31.11
C ASN A 507 -11.18 -24.54 -29.59
N ILE A 508 -10.19 -24.12 -28.81
CA ILE A 508 -10.34 -23.95 -27.35
C ILE A 508 -11.21 -22.73 -27.05
N VAL A 509 -11.00 -21.62 -27.77
CA VAL A 509 -11.77 -20.37 -27.61
C VAL A 509 -13.27 -20.58 -27.86
N ASN A 510 -13.66 -21.43 -28.83
CA ASN A 510 -15.06 -21.74 -29.10
C ASN A 510 -15.74 -22.57 -27.99
N ILE A 511 -14.98 -23.42 -27.28
CA ILE A 511 -15.46 -24.11 -26.07
C ILE A 511 -15.58 -23.10 -24.91
N TRP A 512 -14.62 -22.17 -24.82
CA TRP A 512 -14.53 -21.13 -23.80
C TRP A 512 -15.70 -20.12 -23.85
N ILE A 513 -16.06 -19.65 -25.05
CA ILE A 513 -17.22 -18.76 -25.28
C ILE A 513 -18.52 -19.46 -24.85
N ARG A 514 -18.72 -20.73 -25.23
CA ARG A 514 -19.91 -21.50 -24.82
C ARG A 514 -20.01 -21.70 -23.30
N THR A 515 -18.90 -21.80 -22.58
CA THR A 515 -18.91 -21.86 -21.10
C THR A 515 -19.10 -20.50 -20.44
N SER A 516 -18.62 -19.41 -21.07
CA SER A 516 -18.89 -18.02 -20.66
C SER A 516 -20.38 -17.68 -20.77
N ASP A 517 -21.04 -18.09 -21.86
CA ASP A 517 -22.49 -17.90 -22.04
C ASP A 517 -23.31 -18.68 -21.01
N LEU A 518 -22.85 -19.87 -20.60
CA LEU A 518 -23.48 -20.66 -19.54
C LEU A 518 -23.43 -19.94 -18.17
N LEU A 519 -22.27 -19.37 -17.83
CA LEU A 519 -22.06 -18.66 -16.55
C LEU A 519 -22.74 -17.29 -16.52
N SER A 520 -22.76 -16.58 -17.65
CA SER A 520 -23.46 -15.29 -17.77
C SER A 520 -24.99 -15.44 -17.83
N GLY A 521 -25.50 -16.61 -18.21
CA GLY A 521 -26.93 -16.95 -18.06
C GLY A 521 -27.39 -16.99 -16.61
N ILE A 522 -26.56 -17.55 -15.70
CA ILE A 522 -26.88 -17.67 -14.27
C ILE A 522 -26.97 -16.29 -13.59
N SER A 523 -26.13 -15.32 -14.00
CA SER A 523 -26.13 -13.98 -13.41
C SER A 523 -27.33 -13.10 -13.82
N ARG A 524 -28.06 -13.46 -14.89
CA ARG A 524 -29.24 -12.70 -15.38
C ARG A 524 -30.56 -13.03 -14.68
N LEU A 525 -30.60 -14.04 -13.80
CA LEU A 525 -31.81 -14.45 -13.07
C LEU A 525 -32.21 -13.53 -11.90
N SER A 526 -31.40 -12.53 -11.54
CA SER A 526 -31.62 -11.67 -10.35
C SER A 526 -32.12 -10.24 -10.65
N ALA A 527 -32.29 -9.86 -11.92
CA ALA A 527 -32.66 -8.48 -12.30
C ALA A 527 -33.93 -8.44 -13.16
N ARG A 528 -35.09 -8.17 -12.53
CA ARG A 528 -36.28 -7.69 -13.25
C ARG A 528 -36.04 -6.26 -13.73
N PRO A 529 -36.32 -5.91 -15.00
CA PRO A 529 -36.34 -4.52 -15.43
C PRO A 529 -37.59 -3.82 -14.86
N PRO A 530 -37.49 -2.55 -14.38
CA PRO A 530 -38.66 -1.75 -14.07
C PRO A 530 -39.42 -1.36 -15.34
N CYS A 531 -40.75 -1.24 -15.24
CA CYS A 531 -41.61 -0.85 -16.36
C CYS A 531 -41.26 0.54 -16.92
N ARG A 532 -41.30 0.68 -18.25
CA ARG A 532 -41.41 1.99 -18.90
C ARG A 532 -42.74 2.65 -18.51
N GLN A 533 -42.68 3.84 -17.91
CA GLN A 533 -43.77 4.81 -17.99
C GLN A 533 -43.38 5.91 -18.99
N HIS A 534 -44.35 6.37 -19.78
CA HIS A 534 -44.15 7.45 -20.73
C HIS A 534 -43.91 8.77 -19.98
N LEU A 535 -42.77 9.41 -20.25
CA LEU A 535 -42.54 10.83 -20.03
C LEU A 535 -42.15 11.46 -21.36
N THR A 536 -42.72 12.62 -21.65
CA THR A 536 -42.52 13.36 -22.90
C THR A 536 -41.12 13.95 -22.99
N PRO A 537 -40.55 14.11 -24.21
CA PRO A 537 -39.21 14.67 -24.37
C PRO A 537 -39.17 16.15 -23.94
N PRO A 538 -38.12 16.59 -23.22
CA PRO A 538 -37.86 18.01 -23.03
C PRO A 538 -37.37 18.64 -24.34
N SER A 539 -37.58 19.95 -24.47
CA SER A 539 -37.15 20.76 -25.61
C SER A 539 -35.62 20.82 -25.77
N PRO A 540 -35.10 21.05 -26.98
CA PRO A 540 -33.66 21.12 -27.23
C PRO A 540 -33.03 22.35 -26.54
N PRO A 541 -31.76 22.27 -26.11
CA PRO A 541 -31.02 23.44 -25.65
C PRO A 541 -30.78 24.42 -26.80
N PRO A 542 -30.64 25.74 -26.52
CA PRO A 542 -30.34 26.72 -27.54
C PRO A 542 -28.96 26.47 -28.17
N SER A 543 -28.85 26.79 -29.46
CA SER A 543 -27.63 26.64 -30.25
C SER A 543 -26.43 27.35 -29.64
N LEU A 544 -25.33 26.62 -29.45
CA LEU A 544 -24.01 27.18 -29.17
C LEU A 544 -23.63 28.17 -30.29
N HIS A 545 -23.48 29.44 -29.93
CA HIS A 545 -22.86 30.42 -30.80
C HIS A 545 -21.42 29.97 -31.13
N GLN A 546 -21.08 30.02 -32.42
CA GLN A 546 -19.69 29.95 -32.86
C GLN A 546 -18.91 31.08 -32.19
N GLN A 547 -17.97 30.75 -31.30
CA GLN A 547 -16.95 31.72 -30.89
C GLN A 547 -15.97 31.89 -32.06
N PRO A 548 -15.69 33.14 -32.50
CA PRO A 548 -14.71 33.38 -33.56
C PRO A 548 -13.29 33.16 -33.05
N ASN A 549 -12.36 32.86 -33.96
CA ASN A 549 -10.93 32.78 -33.68
C ASN A 549 -10.43 34.05 -32.97
N MET A 550 -10.12 33.93 -31.67
CA MET A 550 -9.40 34.96 -30.92
C MET A 550 -7.91 34.60 -30.83
N SER A 551 -7.10 35.32 -31.59
CA SER A 551 -5.67 35.46 -31.26
C SER A 551 -5.55 36.17 -29.91
N VAL A 552 -4.82 35.56 -28.97
CA VAL A 552 -4.54 36.20 -27.67
C VAL A 552 -3.55 37.36 -27.90
N PRO A 553 -3.81 38.58 -27.41
CA PRO A 553 -2.89 39.70 -27.60
C PRO A 553 -1.55 39.46 -26.88
N LYS A 554 -0.42 39.72 -27.56
CA LYS A 554 0.95 39.52 -26.98
C LYS A 554 1.12 40.20 -25.61
N GLN A 555 0.60 41.41 -25.45
CA GLN A 555 0.65 42.16 -24.17
C GLN A 555 0.07 41.39 -22.98
N THR A 556 -0.94 40.52 -23.18
CA THR A 556 -1.58 39.79 -22.08
C THR A 556 -0.69 38.65 -21.54
N ALA A 557 0.14 38.04 -22.38
CA ALA A 557 1.02 36.94 -21.99
C ALA A 557 2.28 37.42 -21.24
N GLU A 558 2.84 38.55 -21.65
CA GLU A 558 3.97 39.21 -20.96
C GLU A 558 3.54 39.71 -19.57
N HIS A 559 2.38 40.37 -19.46
CA HIS A 559 1.84 40.80 -18.17
C HIS A 559 1.54 39.63 -17.20
N GLN A 560 1.13 38.46 -17.70
CA GLN A 560 0.94 37.26 -16.87
C GLN A 560 2.25 36.61 -16.43
N GLU A 561 3.31 36.69 -17.26
CA GLU A 561 4.66 36.25 -16.88
C GLU A 561 5.23 37.11 -15.76
N ASP A 562 5.27 38.43 -15.94
CA ASP A 562 5.89 39.32 -14.97
C ASP A 562 5.10 39.35 -13.66
N ALA A 563 3.76 39.20 -13.69
CA ALA A 563 2.95 38.99 -12.49
C ALA A 563 3.32 37.69 -11.75
N TYR A 564 3.60 36.59 -12.47
CA TYR A 564 4.02 35.33 -11.85
C TYR A 564 5.40 35.45 -11.20
N PHE A 565 6.42 35.89 -11.95
CA PHE A 565 7.79 35.98 -11.43
C PHE A 565 8.00 37.10 -10.41
N SER A 566 7.13 38.12 -10.36
CA SER A 566 7.15 39.15 -9.32
C SER A 566 6.38 38.74 -8.05
N SER A 567 5.43 37.80 -8.14
CA SER A 567 4.64 37.33 -6.99
C SER A 567 5.23 36.09 -6.31
N GLN A 568 6.01 35.28 -7.03
CA GLN A 568 6.67 34.09 -6.49
C GLN A 568 8.15 34.38 -6.17
N PRO A 569 8.68 33.96 -5.02
CA PRO A 569 10.09 34.16 -4.68
C PRO A 569 11.02 33.26 -5.54
N PRO A 570 12.22 33.72 -5.92
CA PRO A 570 13.19 32.91 -6.64
C PRO A 570 13.73 31.75 -5.77
N PRO A 571 14.10 30.61 -6.37
CA PRO A 571 14.71 29.48 -5.66
C PRO A 571 16.04 29.85 -5.02
N ARG A 572 16.32 29.34 -3.82
CA ARG A 572 17.55 29.63 -3.06
C ARG A 572 18.85 29.28 -3.80
N ASN A 573 18.80 28.29 -4.69
CA ASN A 573 19.96 27.80 -5.42
C ASN A 573 20.09 28.40 -6.83
N LEU A 574 19.16 29.27 -7.24
CA LEU A 574 19.08 29.80 -8.61
C LEU A 574 20.40 30.46 -9.04
N ASP A 575 20.98 31.32 -8.22
CA ASP A 575 22.25 32.01 -8.55
C ASP A 575 23.42 31.03 -8.75
N ALA A 576 23.44 29.94 -7.98
CA ALA A 576 24.45 28.90 -8.11
C ALA A 576 24.25 28.07 -9.39
N HIS A 577 23.01 27.71 -9.70
CA HIS A 577 22.66 27.00 -10.94
C HIS A 577 22.90 27.85 -12.19
N VAL A 578 22.51 29.13 -12.16
CA VAL A 578 22.78 30.13 -13.21
C VAL A 578 24.29 30.33 -13.41
N SER A 579 25.07 30.38 -12.33
CA SER A 579 26.53 30.48 -12.43
C SER A 579 27.16 29.24 -13.04
N ALA A 580 26.72 28.04 -12.63
CA ALA A 580 27.18 26.77 -13.20
C ALA A 580 26.79 26.61 -14.67
N ALA A 581 25.54 26.93 -15.03
CA ALA A 581 25.06 26.93 -16.40
C ALA A 581 25.81 27.94 -17.28
N ARG A 582 26.08 29.15 -16.79
CA ARG A 582 26.85 30.16 -17.50
C ARG A 582 28.28 29.69 -17.77
N ALA A 583 28.95 29.10 -16.77
CA ALA A 583 30.30 28.56 -16.93
C ALA A 583 30.34 27.37 -17.91
N PHE A 584 29.34 26.49 -17.87
CA PHE A 584 29.19 25.38 -18.79
C PHE A 584 28.95 25.83 -20.24
N ILE A 585 28.04 26.79 -20.44
CA ILE A 585 27.75 27.38 -21.76
C ILE A 585 28.98 28.09 -22.31
N ALA A 586 29.67 28.90 -21.50
CA ALA A 586 30.89 29.60 -21.90
C ALA A 586 32.05 28.64 -22.25
N HIS A 587 32.15 27.49 -21.57
CA HIS A 587 33.13 26.46 -21.93
C HIS A 587 32.82 25.86 -23.31
N HIS A 588 31.58 25.41 -23.53
CA HIS A 588 31.19 24.73 -24.77
C HIS A 588 31.04 25.67 -25.97
N SER A 589 30.73 26.96 -25.78
CA SER A 589 30.65 27.94 -26.87
C SER A 589 32.00 28.26 -27.52
N THR A 590 33.12 27.91 -26.87
CA THR A 590 34.47 28.03 -27.48
C THR A 590 34.81 26.89 -28.43
N VAL A 591 34.02 25.80 -28.44
CA VAL A 591 34.25 24.63 -29.29
C VAL A 591 33.47 24.77 -30.59
N PRO A 592 34.12 24.80 -31.78
CA PRO A 592 33.44 24.89 -33.06
C PRO A 592 32.38 23.80 -33.24
N SER A 593 31.22 24.18 -33.77
CA SER A 593 30.08 23.29 -34.06
C SER A 593 29.46 22.56 -32.85
N ARG A 594 29.83 22.90 -31.60
CA ARG A 594 29.23 22.31 -30.40
C ARG A 594 27.82 22.85 -30.16
N ARG A 595 26.84 21.96 -30.24
CA ARG A 595 25.43 22.25 -29.91
C ARG A 595 25.19 22.02 -28.41
N ILE A 596 24.32 22.83 -27.81
CA ILE A 596 23.95 22.71 -26.39
C ILE A 596 22.45 22.42 -26.29
N VAL A 597 22.07 21.44 -25.47
CA VAL A 597 20.68 21.09 -25.21
C VAL A 597 20.34 21.21 -23.72
N LEU A 598 19.23 21.88 -23.42
CA LEU A 598 18.55 21.81 -22.12
C LEU A 598 17.53 20.67 -22.16
N VAL A 599 17.79 19.59 -21.44
CA VAL A 599 16.86 18.48 -21.26
C VAL A 599 16.19 18.62 -19.90
N THR A 600 14.86 18.74 -19.89
CA THR A 600 14.10 18.72 -18.62
C THR A 600 13.57 17.32 -18.30
N SER A 601 13.60 16.93 -17.02
CA SER A 601 13.23 15.57 -16.59
C SER A 601 12.55 15.51 -15.22
N GLY A 602 11.76 14.47 -15.00
CA GLY A 602 11.01 14.24 -13.75
C GLY A 602 9.71 15.06 -13.67
N GLY A 603 9.06 15.03 -12.51
CA GLY A 603 7.80 15.72 -12.27
C GLY A 603 7.90 16.88 -11.29
N THR A 604 7.07 17.92 -11.44
CA THR A 604 7.03 19.08 -10.53
C THR A 604 6.07 18.89 -9.36
N THR A 605 6.43 19.38 -8.17
CA THR A 605 5.49 19.49 -7.03
C THR A 605 4.92 20.90 -6.88
N VAL A 606 3.68 21.02 -6.39
CA VAL A 606 3.03 22.28 -6.03
C VAL A 606 2.90 22.34 -4.50
N PRO A 607 3.71 23.15 -3.81
CA PRO A 607 3.55 23.37 -2.38
C PRO A 607 2.14 23.83 -2.00
N LEU A 608 1.64 23.36 -0.85
CA LEU A 608 0.41 23.89 -0.23
C LEU A 608 0.70 24.82 0.95
N GLU A 609 1.94 24.79 1.46
CA GLU A 609 2.45 25.60 2.56
C GLU A 609 3.85 26.12 2.22
N LYS A 610 4.20 27.32 2.70
CA LYS A 610 5.55 27.90 2.50
C LYS A 610 6.62 27.06 3.20
N GLN A 611 6.36 26.64 4.43
CA GLN A 611 7.09 25.55 5.08
C GLN A 611 6.42 24.22 4.69
N THR A 612 6.70 23.77 3.47
CA THR A 612 5.99 22.70 2.80
C THR A 612 6.09 21.38 3.56
N VAL A 613 4.94 20.87 4.03
CA VAL A 613 4.78 19.49 4.53
C VAL A 613 3.85 18.70 3.60
N ARG A 614 3.04 19.40 2.80
CA ARG A 614 2.10 18.84 1.84
C ARG A 614 2.23 19.56 0.50
N PHE A 615 2.12 18.80 -0.57
CA PHE A 615 2.18 19.28 -1.94
C PHE A 615 1.26 18.45 -2.82
N ILE A 616 0.87 18.99 -3.98
CA ILE A 616 0.28 18.24 -5.08
C ILE A 616 1.45 17.78 -5.96
N ASP A 617 1.51 16.49 -6.30
CA ASP A 617 2.60 15.92 -7.09
C ASP A 617 2.16 15.65 -8.52
N ASN A 618 2.86 16.21 -9.51
CA ASN A 618 2.69 15.83 -10.91
C ASN A 618 3.66 14.70 -11.25
N PHE A 619 3.18 13.46 -11.19
CA PHE A 619 4.03 12.26 -11.18
C PHE A 619 4.81 12.03 -12.48
N SER A 620 6.15 11.93 -12.37
CA SER A 620 7.03 11.39 -13.42
C SER A 620 8.35 10.91 -12.83
N ALA A 621 8.73 9.67 -13.16
CA ALA A 621 10.01 9.06 -12.75
C ALA A 621 11.24 9.65 -13.47
N GLY A 622 11.05 10.43 -14.53
CA GLY A 622 12.15 11.04 -15.30
C GLY A 622 12.82 10.12 -16.33
N THR A 623 12.25 8.94 -16.62
CA THR A 623 12.82 7.96 -17.56
C THR A 623 13.14 8.56 -18.92
N ARG A 624 12.16 9.17 -19.62
CA ARG A 624 12.37 9.73 -20.97
C ARG A 624 13.47 10.80 -21.01
N GLY A 625 13.44 11.74 -20.07
CA GLY A 625 14.46 12.79 -20.00
C GLY A 625 15.85 12.19 -19.77
N ALA A 626 15.98 11.25 -18.83
CA ALA A 626 17.24 10.57 -18.56
C ALA A 626 17.74 9.76 -19.78
N THR A 627 16.86 9.05 -20.51
CA THR A 627 17.28 8.33 -21.74
C THR A 627 17.74 9.33 -22.81
N SER A 628 16.94 10.37 -23.02
CA SER A 628 17.18 11.37 -24.07
C SER A 628 18.51 12.09 -23.85
N ALA A 629 18.87 12.38 -22.60
CA ALA A 629 20.15 12.96 -22.24
C ALA A 629 21.34 12.06 -22.60
N GLU A 630 21.27 10.75 -22.38
CA GLU A 630 22.33 9.81 -22.79
C GLU A 630 22.50 9.79 -24.31
N TYR A 631 21.41 9.68 -25.07
CA TYR A 631 21.46 9.72 -26.54
C TYR A 631 21.89 11.09 -27.10
N PHE A 632 21.58 12.21 -26.44
CA PHE A 632 22.10 13.53 -26.83
C PHE A 632 23.61 13.65 -26.60
N LEU A 633 24.14 13.10 -25.50
CA LEU A 633 25.58 13.04 -25.23
C LEU A 633 26.29 12.19 -26.30
N GLU A 634 25.70 11.07 -26.71
CA GLU A 634 26.20 10.22 -27.81
C GLU A 634 26.14 10.93 -29.17
N ALA A 635 25.10 11.74 -29.41
CA ALA A 635 24.98 12.61 -30.58
C ALA A 635 25.90 13.85 -30.56
N GLY A 636 26.76 13.99 -29.54
CA GLY A 636 27.78 15.04 -29.44
C GLY A 636 27.31 16.38 -28.86
N TYR A 637 26.10 16.44 -28.29
CA TYR A 637 25.59 17.64 -27.61
C TYR A 637 26.19 17.78 -26.22
N ALA A 638 26.47 19.02 -25.81
CA ALA A 638 26.63 19.33 -24.39
C ALA A 638 25.23 19.42 -23.74
N VAL A 639 25.00 18.65 -22.67
CA VAL A 639 23.68 18.52 -22.04
C VAL A 639 23.63 19.26 -20.70
N ILE A 640 22.69 20.20 -20.59
CA ILE A 640 22.22 20.72 -19.31
C ILE A 640 20.98 19.90 -18.93
N PHE A 641 21.08 19.11 -17.87
CA PHE A 641 20.04 18.21 -17.41
C PHE A 641 19.34 18.81 -16.17
N LEU A 642 18.23 19.51 -16.42
CA LEU A 642 17.38 20.11 -15.39
C LEU A 642 16.36 19.05 -14.91
N HIS A 643 16.52 18.54 -13.70
CA HIS A 643 15.80 17.33 -13.26
C HIS A 643 15.16 17.46 -11.87
N ARG A 644 14.05 16.77 -11.65
CA ARG A 644 13.46 16.67 -10.30
C ARG A 644 14.45 15.97 -9.36
N GLN A 645 14.65 16.49 -8.15
CA GLN A 645 15.40 15.79 -7.11
C GLN A 645 14.79 14.40 -6.88
N PHE A 646 15.65 13.38 -6.81
CA PHE A 646 15.28 11.96 -6.70
C PHE A 646 14.53 11.34 -7.90
N SER A 647 14.43 12.01 -9.06
CA SER A 647 14.08 11.32 -10.32
C SER A 647 15.28 10.54 -10.88
N LEU A 648 15.04 9.74 -11.92
CA LEU A 648 16.13 9.18 -12.72
C LEU A 648 17.07 10.25 -13.25
N GLN A 649 18.35 9.86 -13.30
CA GLN A 649 19.45 10.63 -13.88
C GLN A 649 20.14 9.79 -14.97
N PRO A 650 20.87 10.43 -15.90
CA PRO A 650 21.69 9.74 -16.88
C PRO A 650 22.69 8.79 -16.20
N TYR A 651 22.90 7.62 -16.80
CA TYR A 651 23.78 6.54 -16.40
C TYR A 651 23.41 5.82 -15.10
N SER A 652 22.78 6.46 -14.11
CA SER A 652 22.28 5.78 -12.90
C SER A 652 20.98 5.01 -13.12
N ARG A 653 20.19 5.42 -14.14
CA ARG A 653 18.95 4.72 -14.58
C ARG A 653 19.08 3.21 -14.74
N HIS A 654 20.27 2.74 -15.12
CA HIS A 654 20.56 1.34 -15.40
C HIS A 654 20.58 0.46 -14.14
N TYR A 655 20.61 1.07 -12.94
CA TYR A 655 20.69 0.36 -11.65
C TYR A 655 19.66 0.86 -10.61
N SER A 656 19.16 2.09 -10.73
CA SER A 656 18.18 2.65 -9.78
C SER A 656 16.72 2.31 -10.10
N HIS A 657 16.46 1.58 -11.19
CA HIS A 657 15.13 1.18 -11.67
C HIS A 657 15.03 -0.29 -12.12
N ALA A 658 16.09 -1.07 -11.98
CA ALA A 658 15.96 -2.52 -12.05
C ALA A 658 15.04 -3.02 -10.93
N THR A 659 14.48 -4.22 -11.08
CA THR A 659 13.80 -4.94 -9.99
C THR A 659 14.73 -5.26 -8.82
N ASP A 660 16.02 -5.12 -9.07
CA ASP A 660 17.14 -5.63 -8.28
C ASP A 660 17.85 -4.45 -7.61
N CYS A 661 18.35 -4.66 -6.40
CA CYS A 661 19.11 -3.68 -5.65
C CYS A 661 20.42 -3.36 -6.37
N PHE A 662 20.98 -2.16 -6.20
CA PHE A 662 22.34 -1.86 -6.68
C PHE A 662 23.39 -2.87 -6.15
N LEU A 663 23.15 -3.44 -4.96
CA LEU A 663 24.01 -4.47 -4.37
C LEU A 663 23.92 -5.82 -5.08
N ASP A 664 22.83 -6.11 -5.81
CA ASP A 664 22.67 -7.38 -6.56
C ASP A 664 23.53 -7.40 -7.84
N PHE A 665 24.02 -6.23 -8.27
CA PHE A 665 25.04 -6.09 -9.31
C PHE A 665 26.47 -6.32 -8.81
N LEU A 666 26.67 -6.58 -7.51
CA LEU A 666 27.97 -6.76 -6.87
C LEU A 666 28.12 -8.20 -6.36
N ALA A 667 29.35 -8.69 -6.38
CA ALA A 667 29.74 -10.00 -5.86
C ALA A 667 31.02 -9.87 -5.03
N PHE A 668 31.31 -10.88 -4.20
CA PHE A 668 32.62 -11.01 -3.56
C PHE A 668 33.54 -11.84 -4.46
N ASP A 669 34.76 -11.36 -4.67
CA ASP A 669 35.85 -12.14 -5.26
C ASP A 669 36.65 -12.78 -4.12
N ASP A 670 36.32 -14.05 -3.85
CA ASP A 670 37.10 -14.89 -2.94
C ASP A 670 38.37 -15.34 -3.68
N GLY A 671 39.37 -14.45 -3.71
CA GLY A 671 40.60 -14.60 -4.48
C GLY A 671 41.24 -15.99 -4.33
N GLN A 672 41.61 -16.58 -5.46
CA GLN A 672 42.00 -18.00 -5.54
C GLN A 672 43.36 -18.33 -4.88
N ASP A 673 44.08 -17.32 -4.39
CA ASP A 673 45.32 -17.46 -3.62
C ASP A 673 45.06 -17.23 -2.13
N GLY A 674 45.27 -18.27 -1.32
CA GLY A 674 45.03 -18.26 0.13
C GLY A 674 45.99 -17.37 0.91
N GLY A 675 45.71 -16.07 0.94
CA GLY A 675 46.49 -15.05 1.65
C GLY A 675 45.64 -13.88 2.15
N ASP A 676 45.25 -13.94 3.43
CA ASP A 676 44.77 -12.83 4.26
C ASP A 676 43.42 -12.14 3.89
N GLY A 677 42.33 -12.87 4.11
CA GLY A 677 41.19 -12.38 4.92
C GLY A 677 40.29 -11.23 4.42
N SER A 678 40.57 -10.59 3.28
CA SER A 678 39.80 -9.44 2.78
C SER A 678 39.14 -9.74 1.42
N ALA A 679 37.92 -10.29 1.45
CA ALA A 679 37.11 -10.48 0.25
C ALA A 679 36.82 -9.13 -0.43
N THR A 680 37.24 -8.99 -1.69
CA THR A 680 37.07 -7.73 -2.45
C THR A 680 35.71 -7.71 -3.14
N VAL A 681 35.05 -6.55 -3.15
CA VAL A 681 33.76 -6.38 -3.83
C VAL A 681 34.01 -6.06 -5.31
N VAL A 682 33.53 -6.93 -6.18
CA VAL A 682 33.61 -6.83 -7.64
C VAL A 682 32.21 -6.68 -8.24
N ALA A 683 32.12 -6.33 -9.53
CA ALA A 683 30.87 -6.42 -10.27
C ALA A 683 30.53 -7.90 -10.55
N ASN A 684 29.26 -8.28 -10.44
CA ASN A 684 28.78 -9.62 -10.81
C ASN A 684 29.17 -9.93 -12.28
N PRO A 685 29.84 -11.07 -12.58
CA PRO A 685 30.27 -11.42 -13.94
C PRO A 685 29.17 -11.31 -15.02
N GLU A 686 27.92 -11.64 -14.69
CA GLU A 686 26.78 -11.56 -15.63
C GLU A 686 26.41 -10.12 -16.03
N HIS A 687 26.84 -9.12 -15.25
CA HIS A 687 26.52 -7.72 -15.45
C HIS A 687 27.75 -6.85 -15.71
N GLN A 688 28.96 -7.41 -15.51
CA GLN A 688 30.24 -6.72 -15.57
C GLN A 688 30.43 -5.94 -16.89
N ASP A 689 30.10 -6.53 -18.04
CA ASP A 689 30.24 -5.86 -19.34
C ASP A 689 29.26 -4.69 -19.51
N LYS A 690 27.99 -4.85 -19.11
CA LYS A 690 26.99 -3.77 -19.15
C LYS A 690 27.40 -2.63 -18.21
N MET A 691 27.85 -2.97 -16.99
CA MET A 691 28.35 -2.00 -16.02
C MET A 691 29.58 -1.25 -16.54
N ARG A 692 30.54 -1.97 -17.14
CA ARG A 692 31.73 -1.39 -17.75
C ARG A 692 31.38 -0.41 -18.88
N GLN A 693 30.44 -0.76 -19.77
CA GLN A 693 30.01 0.12 -20.85
C GLN A 693 29.37 1.42 -20.33
N VAL A 694 28.44 1.33 -19.37
CA VAL A 694 27.79 2.50 -18.75
C VAL A 694 28.82 3.36 -18.00
N LEU A 695 29.72 2.74 -17.24
CA LEU A 695 30.78 3.45 -16.50
C LEU A 695 31.75 4.18 -17.44
N LEU A 696 32.12 3.57 -18.58
CA LEU A 696 32.94 4.21 -19.60
C LEU A 696 32.26 5.45 -20.18
N LYS A 697 30.97 5.36 -20.57
CA LYS A 697 30.19 6.50 -21.07
C LYS A 697 30.09 7.62 -20.02
N TYR A 698 29.77 7.30 -18.77
CA TYR A 698 29.72 8.26 -17.66
C TYR A 698 31.07 8.94 -17.40
N LYS A 699 32.18 8.18 -17.39
CA LYS A 699 33.53 8.72 -17.18
C LYS A 699 33.96 9.62 -18.34
N ALA A 700 33.64 9.27 -19.59
CA ALA A 700 33.87 10.13 -20.74
C ALA A 700 33.07 11.45 -20.63
N ALA A 701 31.76 11.37 -20.39
CA ALA A 701 30.90 12.55 -20.22
C ALA A 701 31.37 13.48 -19.09
N ARG A 702 31.92 12.94 -17.99
CA ARG A 702 32.53 13.74 -16.91
C ARG A 702 33.89 14.33 -17.26
N ARG A 703 34.79 13.55 -17.85
CA ARG A 703 36.13 14.01 -18.27
C ARG A 703 36.01 15.17 -19.27
N ASP A 704 35.12 15.00 -20.24
CA ASP A 704 34.92 15.93 -21.36
C ASP A 704 33.91 17.05 -21.00
N LYS A 705 33.51 17.14 -19.72
CA LYS A 705 32.58 18.12 -19.13
C LYS A 705 31.27 18.27 -19.92
N MET A 706 30.75 17.18 -20.49
CA MET A 706 29.62 17.17 -21.41
C MET A 706 28.24 17.24 -20.74
N LEU A 707 28.16 16.93 -19.44
CA LEU A 707 26.90 16.85 -18.69
C LEU A 707 26.92 17.75 -17.45
N LEU A 708 25.99 18.69 -17.37
CA LEU A 708 25.69 19.49 -16.18
C LEU A 708 24.36 19.04 -15.57
N MET A 709 24.35 18.74 -14.27
CA MET A 709 23.16 18.29 -13.55
C MET A 709 22.62 19.43 -12.67
N LEU A 710 21.36 19.83 -12.87
CA LEU A 710 20.71 20.90 -12.09
C LEU A 710 19.41 20.37 -11.47
N PRO A 711 19.30 20.26 -10.13
CA PRO A 711 18.10 19.74 -9.47
C PRO A 711 17.04 20.82 -9.23
N PHE A 712 15.77 20.48 -9.43
CA PHE A 712 14.59 21.25 -8.99
C PHE A 712 13.64 20.37 -8.17
N THR A 713 12.68 20.95 -7.45
CA THR A 713 11.61 20.18 -6.79
C THR A 713 10.22 20.69 -7.15
N THR A 714 10.01 22.00 -6.99
CA THR A 714 8.70 22.64 -7.16
C THR A 714 8.46 23.11 -8.60
N ILE A 715 7.19 23.42 -8.92
CA ILE A 715 6.80 24.12 -10.14
C ILE A 715 7.49 25.49 -10.27
N THR A 716 7.62 26.21 -9.15
CA THR A 716 8.29 27.52 -9.10
C THR A 716 9.78 27.36 -9.41
N ASP A 717 10.45 26.37 -8.81
CA ASP A 717 11.85 26.05 -9.10
C ASP A 717 12.04 25.80 -10.60
N TYR A 718 11.24 24.89 -11.15
CA TYR A 718 11.29 24.52 -12.57
C TYR A 718 11.17 25.74 -13.49
N LEU A 719 10.24 26.66 -13.20
CA LEU A 719 9.98 27.82 -14.07
C LEU A 719 11.06 28.90 -13.97
N PHE A 720 11.60 29.17 -12.77
CA PHE A 720 12.72 30.11 -12.60
C PHE A 720 13.99 29.60 -13.25
N GLU A 721 14.33 28.32 -13.04
CA GLU A 721 15.49 27.67 -13.66
C GLU A 721 15.34 27.64 -15.20
N LEU A 722 14.16 27.26 -15.72
CA LEU A 722 13.89 27.25 -17.15
C LEU A 722 14.03 28.64 -17.77
N ARG A 723 13.47 29.69 -17.15
CA ARG A 723 13.59 31.09 -17.61
C ARG A 723 15.05 31.53 -17.66
N ALA A 724 15.78 31.31 -16.56
CA ALA A 724 17.16 31.77 -16.44
C ALA A 724 18.10 31.02 -17.40
N ILE A 725 17.99 29.70 -17.50
CA ILE A 725 18.83 28.90 -18.40
C ILE A 725 18.46 29.17 -19.87
N ALA A 726 17.18 29.32 -20.24
CA ALA A 726 16.79 29.70 -21.59
C ALA A 726 17.40 31.06 -21.99
N GLY A 727 17.36 32.05 -21.08
CA GLY A 727 18.03 33.34 -21.28
C GLY A 727 19.55 33.25 -21.43
N LEU A 728 20.22 32.31 -20.74
CA LEU A 728 21.65 32.02 -20.92
C LEU A 728 21.97 31.32 -22.25
N LEU A 729 21.03 30.55 -22.81
CA LEU A 729 21.19 29.86 -24.10
C LEU A 729 20.94 30.78 -25.30
N ARG A 730 20.18 31.89 -25.12
CA ARG A 730 19.87 32.87 -26.16
C ARG A 730 21.06 33.34 -27.02
N PRO A 731 22.28 33.59 -26.50
CA PRO A 731 23.42 34.02 -27.31
C PRO A 731 23.97 32.94 -28.26
N LEU A 732 23.62 31.67 -28.06
CA LEU A 732 23.99 30.56 -28.96
C LEU A 732 23.13 30.50 -30.24
N GLY A 733 22.07 31.33 -30.29
CA GLY A 733 21.15 31.41 -31.41
C GLY A 733 20.57 30.04 -31.79
N PRO A 734 20.65 29.63 -33.06
CA PRO A 734 20.10 28.36 -33.51
C PRO A 734 20.87 27.12 -33.04
N SER A 735 22.02 27.26 -32.37
CA SER A 735 22.78 26.12 -31.84
C SER A 735 22.26 25.59 -30.49
N ALA A 736 21.25 26.26 -29.92
CA ALA A 736 20.58 25.89 -28.68
C ALA A 736 19.29 25.07 -28.94
N LEU A 737 19.13 23.98 -28.20
CA LEU A 737 17.94 23.12 -28.22
C LEU A 737 17.31 23.07 -26.82
N LEU A 738 15.99 23.24 -26.73
CA LEU A 738 15.23 23.09 -25.49
C LEU A 738 14.28 21.90 -25.62
N TYR A 739 14.54 20.85 -24.85
CA TYR A 739 13.86 19.55 -24.91
C TYR A 739 13.09 19.31 -23.61
N LEU A 740 11.80 19.66 -23.65
CA LEU A 740 10.98 19.87 -22.45
C LEU A 740 10.22 18.60 -22.03
N ALA A 741 10.95 17.57 -21.56
CA ALA A 741 10.39 16.26 -21.22
C ALA A 741 9.95 16.08 -19.74
N ALA A 742 10.00 17.13 -18.92
CA ALA A 742 9.46 17.13 -17.56
C ALA A 742 7.92 17.16 -17.52
N ALA A 743 7.33 16.58 -16.47
CA ALA A 743 5.90 16.68 -16.18
C ALA A 743 5.62 17.92 -15.33
N VAL A 744 5.12 18.98 -15.99
CA VAL A 744 4.88 20.31 -15.41
C VAL A 744 3.41 20.45 -14.99
N SER A 745 3.14 20.89 -13.76
CA SER A 745 1.77 21.09 -13.27
C SER A 745 1.03 22.18 -14.07
N ASP A 746 -0.24 21.93 -14.39
CA ASP A 746 -1.13 22.93 -15.00
C ASP A 746 -1.64 23.99 -14.01
N PHE A 747 -1.49 23.75 -12.70
CA PHE A 747 -2.01 24.60 -11.61
C PHE A 747 -0.97 24.84 -10.52
N PHE A 748 -1.05 25.98 -9.83
CA PHE A 748 -0.23 26.32 -8.67
C PHE A 748 -1.03 27.04 -7.57
N LEU A 749 -0.46 27.19 -6.38
CA LEU A 749 -1.02 27.99 -5.29
C LEU A 749 -0.13 29.22 -5.06
N PRO A 750 -0.63 30.46 -5.23
CA PRO A 750 0.17 31.66 -5.02
C PRO A 750 0.74 31.80 -3.59
N GLN A 751 1.99 32.28 -3.50
CA GLN A 751 2.73 32.46 -2.24
C GLN A 751 2.00 33.27 -1.16
N ASP A 752 1.20 34.26 -1.54
CA ASP A 752 0.39 35.11 -0.64
C ASP A 752 -0.80 34.35 -0.04
N ARG A 753 -1.36 33.38 -0.77
CA ARG A 753 -2.44 32.49 -0.31
C ARG A 753 -1.95 31.21 0.36
N MET A 754 -0.64 30.94 0.33
CA MET A 754 -0.05 29.80 1.04
C MET A 754 0.06 30.01 2.55
N ALA A 755 -0.39 29.01 3.31
CA ALA A 755 -0.17 28.97 4.75
C ALA A 755 1.34 28.93 5.06
N GLU A 756 1.80 29.74 6.01
CA GLU A 756 3.21 29.76 6.42
C GLU A 756 3.68 28.40 6.93
N HIS A 757 2.86 27.78 7.77
CA HIS A 757 3.11 26.50 8.42
C HIS A 757 2.09 25.44 8.00
N LYS A 758 2.46 24.17 8.19
CA LYS A 758 1.61 22.98 8.07
C LYS A 758 0.13 23.25 8.37
N ILE A 759 -0.72 23.15 7.36
CA ILE A 759 -2.18 23.37 7.48
C ILE A 759 -2.74 22.40 8.55
N GLN A 760 -3.48 22.93 9.52
CA GLN A 760 -4.07 22.14 10.59
C GLN A 760 -5.43 21.59 10.18
N SER A 761 -5.76 20.38 10.64
CA SER A 761 -7.07 19.75 10.36
C SER A 761 -8.14 20.12 11.39
N THR A 762 -7.84 21.01 12.34
CA THR A 762 -8.71 21.36 13.47
C THR A 762 -8.24 22.67 14.10
N ASN A 763 -9.16 23.56 14.46
CA ASN A 763 -8.91 24.86 15.12
C ASN A 763 -8.43 24.75 16.59
N ALA A 764 -7.84 23.63 17.00
CA ALA A 764 -7.43 23.37 18.39
C ALA A 764 -6.30 24.31 18.89
N THR A 765 -5.61 24.98 17.97
CA THR A 765 -4.59 26.01 18.27
C THR A 765 -5.16 27.41 18.42
N ASP A 766 -6.38 27.68 17.94
CA ASP A 766 -6.97 29.02 18.01
C ASP A 766 -7.35 29.37 19.45
N SER A 767 -7.75 28.37 20.24
CA SER A 767 -7.93 28.46 21.69
C SER A 767 -6.66 28.80 22.48
N PHE A 768 -5.47 28.76 21.87
CA PHE A 768 -4.22 29.23 22.49
C PHE A 768 -3.82 30.65 22.05
N ARG A 769 -4.43 31.21 20.99
CA ARG A 769 -4.16 32.59 20.54
C ARG A 769 -5.01 33.65 21.22
N GLY A 770 -5.96 33.25 22.08
CA GLY A 770 -6.90 34.17 22.74
C GLY A 770 -6.39 34.91 23.99
N ASN A 771 -5.25 34.51 24.58
CA ASN A 771 -4.71 35.12 25.80
C ASN A 771 -3.30 35.70 25.58
N GLY A 772 -3.25 36.91 25.04
CA GLY A 772 -2.04 37.73 24.96
C GLY A 772 -2.41 39.17 24.62
N ASN A 773 -2.31 40.07 25.59
CA ASN A 773 -2.50 41.51 25.41
C ASN A 773 -1.61 42.04 24.26
N ASP A 774 -2.13 42.93 23.41
CA ASP A 774 -1.89 44.35 23.70
C ASP A 774 -2.89 45.34 23.07
N SER A 775 -2.84 46.57 23.57
CA SER A 775 -3.81 47.65 23.33
C SER A 775 -3.33 48.64 22.26
N GLY A 776 -4.22 49.12 21.37
CA GLY A 776 -3.79 50.09 20.34
C GLY A 776 -4.83 50.60 19.34
N ASN A 777 -5.81 51.38 19.80
CA ASN A 777 -6.42 52.55 19.15
C ASN A 777 -6.66 52.58 17.61
N GLY A 778 -7.91 52.79 17.15
CA GLY A 778 -8.14 53.31 15.77
C GLY A 778 -9.40 52.91 14.98
N SER A 779 -10.58 53.34 15.44
CA SER A 779 -11.74 53.81 14.61
C SER A 779 -12.26 53.06 13.36
N SER A 780 -13.60 52.89 13.36
CA SER A 780 -14.53 52.95 12.20
C SER A 780 -14.76 51.68 11.34
N GLY A 781 -16.01 51.19 11.36
CA GLY A 781 -16.47 50.15 10.42
C GLY A 781 -17.73 49.39 10.86
N SER A 782 -18.88 50.07 10.99
CA SER A 782 -20.17 49.39 11.18
C SER A 782 -20.51 48.56 9.94
N ASN A 783 -20.88 47.29 10.13
CA ASN A 783 -22.22 46.85 9.71
C ASN A 783 -22.62 45.51 10.34
N ASN A 784 -23.82 45.50 10.90
CA ASN A 784 -24.61 44.28 10.98
C ASN A 784 -25.01 43.88 9.57
N ASN A 785 -24.94 42.58 9.26
CA ASN A 785 -26.12 41.91 8.75
C ASN A 785 -26.09 40.43 9.18
N PRO A 786 -27.23 39.85 9.61
CA PRO A 786 -27.42 38.41 9.58
C PRO A 786 -27.60 37.96 8.12
N GLU A 787 -27.60 36.64 7.89
CA GLU A 787 -27.75 35.98 6.58
C GLU A 787 -26.48 36.02 5.70
N ASP A 788 -25.70 34.94 5.76
CA ASP A 788 -24.93 34.45 4.61
C ASP A 788 -25.46 33.04 4.28
N GLU A 789 -26.26 33.02 3.22
CA GLU A 789 -27.13 31.97 2.72
C GLU A 789 -26.54 30.54 2.72
N GLU A 790 -27.36 29.57 3.13
CA GLU A 790 -27.31 28.24 2.50
C GLU A 790 -27.83 28.36 1.06
N THR A 791 -27.00 28.81 0.12
CA THR A 791 -27.36 28.83 -1.30
C THR A 791 -27.73 27.41 -1.73
N PHE A 792 -28.97 27.23 -2.19
CA PHE A 792 -29.63 25.94 -2.27
C PHE A 792 -29.24 25.18 -3.55
N ASP A 793 -28.02 24.61 -3.56
CA ASP A 793 -27.55 23.84 -4.71
C ASP A 793 -28.13 22.41 -4.67
N ASN A 794 -29.08 22.15 -5.57
CA ASN A 794 -30.07 21.08 -5.42
C ASN A 794 -29.57 19.70 -5.93
N PHE A 795 -28.26 19.42 -5.81
CA PHE A 795 -27.59 18.32 -6.53
C PHE A 795 -26.42 17.62 -5.80
N ASP A 796 -26.43 17.51 -4.46
CA ASP A 796 -25.54 16.58 -3.73
C ASP A 796 -26.25 15.88 -2.56
N SER A 797 -26.10 14.56 -2.48
CA SER A 797 -26.67 13.69 -1.44
C SER A 797 -25.64 13.34 -0.36
N SER A 798 -24.91 14.34 0.12
CA SER A 798 -23.83 14.22 1.10
C SER A 798 -24.15 14.98 2.39
N PRO A 799 -23.85 14.46 3.60
CA PRO A 799 -24.10 15.17 4.84
C PRO A 799 -23.24 16.44 4.91
N ARG A 800 -23.90 17.59 5.08
CA ARG A 800 -23.28 18.93 5.00
C ARG A 800 -22.20 19.12 6.07
N ILE A 801 -20.93 18.95 5.68
CA ILE A 801 -19.79 19.49 6.45
C ILE A 801 -19.93 21.02 6.39
N PRO A 802 -19.99 21.76 7.52
CA PRO A 802 -20.02 23.22 7.52
C PRO A 802 -18.83 23.79 6.75
N ARG A 803 -18.99 24.90 6.03
CA ARG A 803 -17.89 25.54 5.28
C ARG A 803 -16.63 25.74 6.15
N SER A 804 -16.82 26.12 7.41
CA SER A 804 -15.78 26.27 8.45
C SER A 804 -14.99 25.00 8.83
N LYS A 805 -15.34 23.82 8.31
CA LYS A 805 -14.63 22.55 8.53
C LYS A 805 -14.12 21.90 7.23
N ARG A 806 -14.20 22.61 6.09
CA ARG A 806 -13.65 22.16 4.81
C ARG A 806 -12.30 22.85 4.57
N LEU A 807 -11.31 22.11 4.10
CA LEU A 807 -10.13 22.70 3.49
C LEU A 807 -10.44 22.91 2.00
N VAL A 808 -10.72 24.15 1.62
CA VAL A 808 -10.83 24.58 0.23
C VAL A 808 -9.48 25.18 -0.15
N ILE A 809 -8.95 24.80 -1.31
CA ILE A 809 -7.70 25.33 -1.86
C ILE A 809 -7.99 25.76 -3.28
N ASP A 810 -7.98 27.07 -3.50
CA ASP A 810 -8.21 27.67 -4.81
C ASP A 810 -6.86 27.77 -5.52
N LEU A 811 -6.67 26.93 -6.54
CA LEU A 811 -5.46 26.88 -7.34
C LEU A 811 -5.62 27.75 -8.60
N ASP A 812 -4.58 28.51 -8.94
CA ASP A 812 -4.54 29.28 -10.17
C ASP A 812 -3.92 28.45 -11.31
N PRO A 813 -4.35 28.64 -12.56
CA PRO A 813 -3.69 28.05 -13.71
C PRO A 813 -2.27 28.60 -13.84
N VAL A 814 -1.29 27.71 -14.04
CA VAL A 814 0.09 28.11 -14.35
C VAL A 814 0.10 28.82 -15.71
N PRO A 815 0.69 30.03 -15.83
CA PRO A 815 0.77 30.73 -17.10
C PRO A 815 1.44 29.89 -18.19
N LYS A 816 1.07 30.09 -19.44
CA LYS A 816 1.52 29.23 -20.54
C LYS A 816 2.82 29.73 -21.16
N PHE A 817 3.91 29.57 -20.40
CA PHE A 817 5.26 30.07 -20.72
C PHE A 817 5.90 29.53 -22.03
N LEU A 818 5.34 28.49 -22.67
CA LEU A 818 5.90 27.96 -23.92
C LEU A 818 5.96 29.01 -25.04
N GLN A 819 4.96 29.91 -25.12
CA GLN A 819 5.00 30.99 -26.09
C GLN A 819 6.13 31.97 -25.79
N ASN A 820 6.28 32.41 -24.53
CA ASN A 820 7.32 33.38 -24.15
C ASN A 820 8.73 32.79 -24.23
N LEU A 821 8.86 31.46 -24.08
CA LEU A 821 10.11 30.74 -24.31
C LEU A 821 10.54 30.80 -25.79
N VAL A 822 9.58 30.75 -26.73
CA VAL A 822 9.79 30.91 -28.18
C VAL A 822 9.88 32.38 -28.62
N ASP A 823 9.05 33.28 -28.09
CA ASP A 823 8.99 34.67 -28.52
C ASP A 823 10.06 35.57 -27.84
N GLY A 824 10.52 35.21 -26.63
CA GLY A 824 11.32 36.10 -25.77
C GLY A 824 12.58 35.48 -25.16
N TRP A 825 12.48 34.32 -24.51
CA TRP A 825 13.61 33.78 -23.72
C TRP A 825 14.72 33.19 -24.61
N ALA A 826 14.39 32.35 -25.59
CA ALA A 826 15.36 31.72 -26.49
C ALA A 826 14.89 31.70 -27.97
N PRO A 827 14.62 32.86 -28.60
CA PRO A 827 13.81 32.95 -29.82
C PRO A 827 14.43 32.39 -31.11
N GLN A 828 15.73 32.12 -31.13
CA GLN A 828 16.39 31.44 -32.24
C GLN A 828 16.63 29.95 -31.96
N GLY A 829 16.48 29.51 -30.70
CA GLY A 829 16.71 28.13 -30.30
C GLY A 829 15.57 27.21 -30.72
N MET A 830 15.89 25.97 -31.08
CA MET A 830 14.86 24.98 -31.40
C MET A 830 14.17 24.54 -30.10
N VAL A 831 12.84 24.42 -30.13
CA VAL A 831 12.01 24.05 -28.97
C VAL A 831 11.21 22.79 -29.28
N VAL A 832 11.42 21.76 -28.47
CA VAL A 832 10.72 20.47 -28.53
C VAL A 832 9.87 20.31 -27.28
N SER A 833 8.56 20.20 -27.47
CA SER A 833 7.59 19.97 -26.39
C SER A 833 6.98 18.56 -26.48
N PHE A 834 6.37 18.12 -25.38
CA PHE A 834 5.74 16.79 -25.30
C PHE A 834 4.24 16.88 -25.03
N LYS A 835 3.48 16.00 -25.66
CA LYS A 835 2.07 15.78 -25.32
C LYS A 835 1.83 14.30 -25.04
N LEU A 836 1.37 14.00 -23.83
CA LEU A 836 0.98 12.65 -23.41
C LEU A 836 -0.54 12.60 -23.27
N GLU A 837 -1.18 11.65 -23.92
CA GLU A 837 -2.63 11.43 -23.85
C GLU A 837 -2.95 9.94 -23.62
N THR A 838 -4.17 9.65 -23.18
CA THR A 838 -4.68 8.28 -23.01
C THR A 838 -5.68 7.88 -24.10
N ASP A 839 -6.13 8.84 -24.91
CA ASP A 839 -7.11 8.65 -25.97
C ASP A 839 -6.46 8.92 -27.35
N PRO A 840 -6.43 7.94 -28.26
CA PRO A 840 -5.87 8.10 -29.60
C PRO A 840 -6.57 9.17 -30.44
N ALA A 841 -7.88 9.39 -30.25
CA ALA A 841 -8.67 10.29 -31.09
C ALA A 841 -8.29 11.77 -30.90
N ILE A 842 -7.75 12.13 -29.73
CA ILE A 842 -7.45 13.53 -29.37
C ILE A 842 -5.95 13.86 -29.40
N LEU A 843 -5.06 12.88 -29.51
CA LEU A 843 -3.60 13.10 -29.43
C LEU A 843 -3.09 14.06 -30.52
N VAL A 844 -3.29 13.72 -31.79
CA VAL A 844 -2.78 14.52 -32.93
C VAL A 844 -3.42 15.90 -32.95
N HIS A 845 -4.72 16.00 -32.67
CA HIS A 845 -5.44 17.27 -32.58
C HIS A 845 -4.86 18.17 -31.47
N LYS A 846 -4.66 17.64 -30.26
CA LYS A 846 -4.07 18.41 -29.15
C LYS A 846 -2.60 18.76 -29.40
N ALA A 847 -1.85 17.93 -30.11
CA ALA A 847 -0.48 18.22 -30.51
C ALA A 847 -0.44 19.40 -31.51
N LYS A 848 -1.24 19.36 -32.58
CA LYS A 848 -1.39 20.48 -33.54
C LYS A 848 -1.84 21.76 -32.87
N TYR A 849 -2.87 21.69 -32.03
CA TYR A 849 -3.36 22.83 -31.26
C TYR A 849 -2.27 23.44 -30.36
N SER A 850 -1.44 22.61 -29.71
CA SER A 850 -0.29 23.08 -28.91
C SER A 850 0.76 23.78 -29.79
N LEU A 851 1.09 23.18 -30.94
CA LEU A 851 2.04 23.71 -31.90
C LEU A 851 1.60 25.09 -32.42
N GLU A 852 0.35 25.20 -32.88
CA GLU A 852 -0.25 26.44 -33.40
C GLU A 852 -0.36 27.52 -32.31
N ARG A 853 -0.76 27.14 -31.09
CA ARG A 853 -0.96 28.10 -29.99
C ARG A 853 0.34 28.68 -29.42
N TYR A 854 1.42 27.90 -29.43
CA TYR A 854 2.67 28.29 -28.76
C TYR A 854 3.90 28.36 -29.70
N GLN A 855 3.71 28.16 -31.01
CA GLN A 855 4.70 28.35 -32.09
C GLN A 855 6.06 27.63 -31.91
N HIS A 856 6.12 26.54 -31.13
CA HIS A 856 7.34 25.76 -31.00
C HIS A 856 7.59 24.88 -32.23
N HIS A 857 8.84 24.42 -32.36
CA HIS A 857 9.36 23.83 -33.59
C HIS A 857 8.97 22.36 -33.77
N LEU A 858 8.68 21.64 -32.68
CA LEU A 858 8.23 20.24 -32.70
C LEU A 858 7.38 19.91 -31.46
N VAL A 859 6.26 19.23 -31.66
CA VAL A 859 5.57 18.46 -30.61
C VAL A 859 5.84 16.98 -30.83
N ILE A 860 6.25 16.28 -29.77
CA ILE A 860 6.28 14.82 -29.73
C ILE A 860 5.07 14.32 -28.95
N GLY A 861 4.10 13.78 -29.68
CA GLY A 861 2.88 13.19 -29.16
C GLY A 861 3.06 11.72 -28.80
N ASN A 862 2.59 11.33 -27.61
CA ASN A 862 2.68 9.98 -27.07
C ASN A 862 1.30 9.50 -26.59
N LEU A 863 0.94 8.24 -26.85
CA LEU A 863 -0.12 7.56 -26.09
C LEU A 863 0.47 6.84 -24.88
N LEU A 864 -0.18 6.93 -23.72
CA LEU A 864 0.32 6.32 -22.48
C LEU A 864 0.62 4.82 -22.62
N SER A 865 -0.21 4.10 -23.39
CA SER A 865 -0.06 2.68 -23.72
C SER A 865 1.10 2.40 -24.67
N THR A 866 1.23 3.14 -25.77
CA THR A 866 2.21 2.85 -26.84
C THR A 866 3.51 3.66 -26.75
N ARG A 867 3.67 4.55 -25.76
CA ARG A 867 4.81 5.50 -25.61
C ARG A 867 6.23 4.93 -25.69
N LYS A 868 6.41 3.63 -25.46
CA LYS A 868 7.71 2.93 -25.59
C LYS A 868 7.96 2.39 -27.01
N TRP A 869 6.89 2.21 -27.79
CA TRP A 869 6.88 1.55 -29.10
C TRP A 869 6.69 2.54 -30.25
N GLU A 870 5.96 3.64 -30.02
CA GLU A 870 5.80 4.71 -31.01
C GLU A 870 5.63 6.09 -30.38
N VAL A 871 5.88 7.11 -31.21
CA VAL A 871 5.53 8.51 -30.97
C VAL A 871 5.12 9.18 -32.29
N VAL A 872 4.32 10.24 -32.25
CA VAL A 872 4.02 11.08 -33.42
C VAL A 872 4.77 12.41 -33.36
N PHE A 873 5.46 12.75 -34.44
CA PHE A 873 6.12 14.04 -34.63
C PHE A 873 5.16 14.98 -35.36
N VAL A 874 4.83 16.10 -34.75
CA VAL A 874 3.98 17.15 -35.30
C VAL A 874 4.79 18.44 -35.38
N ALA A 875 5.03 18.96 -36.58
CA ALA A 875 5.91 20.09 -36.85
C ALA A 875 5.31 21.05 -37.89
N PRO A 876 5.67 22.35 -37.90
CA PRO A 876 5.02 23.34 -38.76
C PRO A 876 5.21 23.02 -40.25
N GLY A 877 4.12 23.09 -41.02
CA GLY A 877 4.15 22.90 -42.48
C GLY A 877 4.54 21.49 -42.96
N ARG A 878 4.50 20.47 -42.09
CA ARG A 878 4.82 19.07 -42.44
C ARG A 878 3.65 18.14 -42.13
N SER A 879 3.58 17.01 -42.82
CA SER A 879 2.68 15.91 -42.43
C SER A 879 3.10 15.30 -41.09
N ASP A 880 2.12 14.79 -40.35
CA ASP A 880 2.37 14.11 -39.08
C ASP A 880 3.20 12.85 -39.34
N LYS A 881 4.33 12.68 -38.64
CA LYS A 881 5.21 11.53 -38.86
C LYS A 881 5.24 10.62 -37.64
N TRP A 882 4.70 9.40 -37.79
CA TRP A 882 4.85 8.35 -36.78
C TRP A 882 6.28 7.78 -36.80
N VAL A 883 6.91 7.72 -35.64
CA VAL A 883 8.22 7.10 -35.39
C VAL A 883 7.99 5.87 -34.53
N ARG A 884 8.42 4.69 -35.00
CA ARG A 884 8.09 3.38 -34.42
C ARG A 884 9.35 2.54 -34.22
N VAL A 885 9.41 1.77 -33.13
CA VAL A 885 10.46 0.77 -32.92
C VAL A 885 10.34 -0.36 -33.96
N PRO A 886 11.43 -0.76 -34.64
CA PRO A 886 11.40 -1.90 -35.55
C PRO A 886 11.02 -3.20 -34.83
N SER A 887 9.92 -3.84 -35.25
CA SER A 887 9.56 -5.18 -34.77
C SER A 887 10.18 -6.26 -35.65
N ALA A 888 10.72 -7.31 -35.02
CA ALA A 888 11.38 -8.43 -35.70
C ALA A 888 10.48 -9.17 -36.72
N GLN A 889 9.16 -9.02 -36.62
CA GLN A 889 8.19 -9.65 -37.53
C GLN A 889 7.92 -8.89 -38.84
N LYS A 890 8.43 -7.66 -39.03
CA LYS A 890 8.29 -6.91 -40.30
C LYS A 890 9.64 -6.63 -40.97
N LYS A 891 10.23 -7.68 -41.56
CA LYS A 891 11.04 -7.51 -42.78
C LYS A 891 10.10 -7.61 -43.99
N SER A 892 10.28 -6.70 -44.95
CA SER A 892 9.49 -6.50 -46.18
C SER A 892 8.00 -6.13 -46.03
N SER A 893 7.73 -4.83 -45.87
CA SER A 893 6.71 -4.13 -46.65
C SER A 893 7.10 -2.65 -46.73
N SER A 894 6.95 -2.06 -47.91
CA SER A 894 7.44 -0.72 -48.25
C SER A 894 6.77 0.42 -47.48
N GLU A 895 7.31 1.62 -47.70
CA GLU A 895 6.79 2.91 -47.27
C GLU A 895 5.33 3.16 -47.71
N GLU A 896 4.71 4.17 -47.09
CA GLU A 896 3.35 4.69 -47.32
C GLU A 896 2.16 3.89 -46.74
N GLY A 897 1.50 4.48 -45.73
CA GLY A 897 0.10 4.16 -45.40
C GLY A 897 -0.20 3.51 -44.05
N ASP A 898 0.11 4.17 -42.93
CA ASP A 898 -0.67 3.95 -41.68
C ASP A 898 -0.60 5.16 -40.72
N ASP A 899 -1.37 6.21 -41.01
CA ASP A 899 -1.51 7.42 -40.18
C ASP A 899 -2.22 7.19 -38.83
N LYS A 900 -2.58 5.93 -38.54
CA LYS A 900 -3.28 5.52 -37.32
C LYS A 900 -2.28 5.11 -36.24
N PRO A 901 -2.55 5.39 -34.95
CA PRO A 901 -1.76 4.86 -33.84
C PRO A 901 -1.74 3.32 -33.84
N LEU A 902 -0.68 2.72 -33.30
CA LEU A 902 -0.62 1.27 -33.07
C LEU A 902 -1.70 0.84 -32.09
N ASP A 903 -2.32 -0.31 -32.37
CA ASP A 903 -3.18 -0.98 -31.40
C ASP A 903 -2.31 -1.50 -30.23
N PRO A 904 -2.56 -1.10 -28.98
CA PRO A 904 -1.79 -1.59 -27.83
C PRO A 904 -1.82 -3.12 -27.67
N SER A 905 -2.87 -3.78 -28.16
CA SER A 905 -3.01 -5.25 -28.10
C SER A 905 -2.22 -5.99 -29.19
N ALA A 906 -1.66 -5.27 -30.17
CA ALA A 906 -0.84 -5.84 -31.25
C ALA A 906 0.69 -5.67 -31.01
N LEU A 907 1.08 -5.20 -29.82
CA LEU A 907 2.48 -5.01 -29.43
C LEU A 907 3.07 -6.29 -28.81
N PRO A 908 4.36 -6.60 -29.03
CA PRO A 908 5.02 -7.71 -28.35
C PRO A 908 5.01 -7.54 -26.83
N GLU A 909 4.94 -8.65 -26.10
CA GLU A 909 5.06 -8.64 -24.64
C GLU A 909 6.46 -8.23 -24.17
N GLY A 910 6.52 -7.34 -23.18
CA GLY A 910 7.77 -6.85 -22.58
C GLY A 910 8.07 -5.39 -22.91
N GLU A 911 9.30 -4.98 -22.59
CA GLU A 911 9.85 -3.71 -23.10
C GLU A 911 10.51 -3.98 -24.46
N PRO A 912 10.46 -3.02 -25.41
CA PRO A 912 11.17 -3.19 -26.67
C PRO A 912 12.68 -3.30 -26.45
N ASP A 913 13.34 -4.22 -27.19
CA ASP A 913 14.80 -4.41 -27.16
C ASP A 913 15.60 -3.12 -27.45
N VAL A 914 14.95 -2.17 -28.14
CA VAL A 914 15.49 -0.87 -28.53
C VAL A 914 14.64 0.24 -27.91
N GLU A 915 15.26 1.07 -27.08
CA GLU A 915 14.61 2.24 -26.49
C GLU A 915 14.18 3.23 -27.59
N ILE A 916 12.93 3.68 -27.57
CA ILE A 916 12.36 4.63 -28.55
C ILE A 916 13.19 5.91 -28.68
N GLU A 917 13.87 6.34 -27.62
CA GLU A 917 14.72 7.52 -27.65
C GLU A 917 15.91 7.39 -28.63
N SER A 918 16.39 6.17 -28.91
CA SER A 918 17.40 5.91 -29.96
C SER A 918 16.94 6.28 -31.38
N LEU A 919 15.63 6.40 -31.61
CA LEU A 919 15.02 6.82 -32.87
C LEU A 919 14.58 8.28 -32.82
N ILE A 920 14.11 8.74 -31.66
CA ILE A 920 13.69 10.13 -31.45
C ILE A 920 14.89 11.08 -31.57
N ILE A 921 16.02 10.79 -30.91
CA ILE A 921 17.13 11.75 -30.83
C ILE A 921 17.81 11.99 -32.18
N PRO A 922 18.10 10.98 -33.04
CA PRO A 922 18.59 11.23 -34.39
C PRO A 922 17.59 12.03 -35.26
N ALA A 923 16.29 11.76 -35.14
CA ALA A 923 15.26 12.53 -35.86
C ALA A 923 15.18 13.99 -35.39
N VAL A 924 15.33 14.24 -34.08
CA VAL A 924 15.43 15.61 -33.53
C VAL A 924 16.74 16.29 -33.95
N GLN A 925 17.86 15.55 -34.05
CA GLN A 925 19.14 16.09 -34.51
C GLN A 925 19.10 16.54 -35.98
N ASP A 926 18.46 15.76 -36.87
CA ASP A 926 18.21 16.12 -38.27
C ASP A 926 17.34 17.39 -38.38
N LEU A 927 16.23 17.44 -37.63
CA LEU A 927 15.38 18.64 -37.56
C LEU A 927 16.15 19.87 -37.06
N HIS A 928 17.00 19.70 -36.04
CA HIS A 928 17.82 20.77 -35.48
C HIS A 928 18.92 21.24 -36.45
N SER A 929 19.54 20.33 -37.23
CA SER A 929 20.47 20.72 -38.30
C SER A 929 19.77 21.59 -39.35
N ARG A 930 18.58 21.20 -39.81
CA ARG A 930 17.82 21.98 -40.79
C ARG A 930 17.33 23.32 -40.22
N HIS A 931 17.03 23.38 -38.92
CA HIS A 931 16.70 24.63 -38.21
C HIS A 931 17.89 25.60 -38.20
N ILE A 932 19.10 25.09 -37.97
CA ILE A 932 20.35 25.86 -38.07
C ILE A 932 20.57 26.36 -39.51
N GLU A 933 20.44 25.47 -40.50
CA GLU A 933 20.61 25.82 -41.92
C GLU A 933 19.60 26.89 -42.38
N ALA A 934 18.33 26.77 -41.96
CA ALA A 934 17.25 27.70 -42.33
C ALA A 934 17.37 29.09 -41.67
N LEU A 935 18.21 29.25 -40.63
CA LEU A 935 18.52 30.53 -39.99
C LEU A 935 19.92 31.06 -40.36
N GLN A 936 20.65 30.33 -41.20
CA GLN A 936 21.93 30.74 -41.80
C GLN A 936 21.79 31.16 -43.28
N GLN A 937 20.61 30.93 -43.86
CA GLN A 937 20.16 31.43 -45.18
C GLN A 937 19.38 32.74 -45.02
#